data_AF-A0A2E4WPW6-F1
#
_entry.id   AF-A0A2E4WPW6-F1
#
_cell.length_a   1.000
_cell.length_b   1.000
_cell.length_c   1.000
_cell.angle_alpha   90.00
_cell.angle_beta   90.00
_cell.angle_gamma   90.00
#
_symmetry.space_group_name_H-M   'P 1'
#
loop_
_entity.id
_entity.type
_entity.pdbx_description
1 polymer ?
#
loop_
_entity_poly.entity_id
_entity_poly.type
_entity_poly.pdbx_seq_one_letter_code
_entity_poly.pdbx_strand_id
1 'polypeptide(L)'
;MSIKELEMKKIESCGFCQAGLRHICKEEENQDMPKVLADFGAVGKAVQSLPKEEEMDKPYWASSHQYDDSIQDWGKHEIVVTEFQQSGLTHHFGVISLGVADAICRVPALPAATRTLEICKRTLDGEVTGQYQRPLEFDRIENIEKFLTTSPTIVNPVILEISKGALKNGSASITGEGIGKRLVINLQQIEYIKNKLKDVDLVNGIDHRPIDLVDGQHRIRSSRLSIDAMNMLIPFVVVDSEYDGGGGRIFAEINVQSNDLATLHKLHLRYVLKLASHQSTEDYGHVPQSFIDNSEEFDDKWTKIFETRFANRMAYRVGAKLTLNPKSALYDMILFYGKAKDESMKKVTDAYEWVAHCNPWVMQFPELASSEDVFVRTIQNYFQAWKITANIDPKTGISYHDVEINNRWGKGQGNSEKSTLYSKMFNAIMFKSIMALFPLSYKLSGIDMDSTDEEMIQSFLKVLQPCRPIDGLDLDAWETIMQTGSSATERENHIYHWMSWAIYDYHRTGKLVAPELAWNIENGEPTEVPSAPGQGFFSPVNSDFFAGTLKVEGISDDYWEGLNQATITVRAEEIPNESIAKTISIIYYDKDGKERLERRTKHTKGPRKAIGYNFLSQLFQTSTKTHGVSAVEITVSSGNLFSGLVPIFRQKYSIDELRLINNSGLVIGSTPITSYSSVDDVIIEQFQTETESDVSQYVVSPTENYTPTEIEEPSPEEIDQFFSAPPPRNTCYQTWKEFNYRRAHRPVATPCMGCLSGAHNEENCGYRRYY
;
A
#
# COMPACT_ATOMS: atom_id res chain seq x y z
N MET A 1 -18.08 -24.31 59.02
CA MET A 1 -17.21 -23.73 57.98
C MET A 1 -17.86 -22.48 57.46
N SER A 2 -17.14 -21.37 57.39
CA SER A 2 -17.60 -20.16 56.71
C SER A 2 -17.72 -20.40 55.20
N ILE A 3 -18.52 -19.60 54.49
CA ILE A 3 -18.62 -19.65 53.02
C ILE A 3 -17.21 -19.53 52.38
N LYS A 4 -16.35 -18.69 52.94
CA LYS A 4 -14.93 -18.56 52.55
C LYS A 4 -14.11 -19.84 52.77
N GLU A 5 -14.34 -20.59 53.85
CA GLU A 5 -13.65 -21.86 54.09
C GLU A 5 -14.15 -22.97 53.16
N LEU A 6 -15.43 -22.94 52.77
CA LEU A 6 -16.00 -23.82 51.76
C LEU A 6 -15.47 -23.52 50.36
N GLU A 7 -15.35 -22.24 50.01
CA GLU A 7 -14.72 -21.80 48.76
C GLU A 7 -13.22 -22.14 48.72
N MET A 8 -12.48 -21.93 49.81
CA MET A 8 -11.06 -22.31 49.86
C MET A 8 -10.85 -23.82 49.78
N LYS A 9 -11.67 -24.64 50.44
CA LYS A 9 -11.58 -26.10 50.31
C LYS A 9 -11.93 -26.59 48.89
N LYS A 10 -12.88 -25.95 48.21
CA LYS A 10 -13.19 -26.22 46.80
C LYS A 10 -12.03 -25.85 45.86
N ILE A 11 -11.35 -24.74 46.15
CA ILE A 11 -10.15 -24.31 45.41
C ILE A 11 -8.98 -25.26 45.66
N GLU A 12 -8.85 -25.80 46.87
CA GLU A 12 -7.77 -26.75 47.23
C GLU A 12 -7.98 -28.15 46.65
N SER A 13 -9.22 -28.59 46.38
CA SER A 13 -9.54 -29.87 45.74
C SER A 13 -9.58 -29.83 44.21
N CYS A 14 -9.68 -28.64 43.61
CA CYS A 14 -9.72 -28.47 42.16
C CYS A 14 -8.35 -28.75 41.53
N GLY A 15 -8.25 -29.79 40.70
CA GLY A 15 -7.02 -30.17 40.01
C GLY A 15 -6.44 -29.06 39.12
N PHE A 16 -7.26 -28.13 38.63
CA PHE A 16 -6.84 -26.97 37.85
C PHE A 16 -6.23 -25.85 38.71
N CYS A 17 -6.77 -25.63 39.92
CA CYS A 17 -6.19 -24.69 40.90
C CYS A 17 -4.85 -25.19 41.45
N GLN A 18 -4.67 -26.51 41.56
CA GLN A 18 -3.40 -27.14 41.92
C GLN A 18 -2.33 -27.02 40.82
N ALA A 19 -2.74 -26.95 39.55
CA ALA A 19 -1.87 -26.70 38.40
C ALA A 19 -1.54 -25.20 38.17
N GLY A 20 -1.95 -24.30 39.08
CA GLY A 20 -1.70 -22.86 38.96
C GLY A 20 -2.70 -22.09 38.09
N LEU A 21 -3.76 -22.73 37.61
CA LEU A 21 -4.75 -22.16 36.66
C LEU A 21 -6.01 -21.62 37.36
N ARG A 22 -5.85 -20.95 38.52
CA ARG A 22 -6.97 -20.52 39.39
C ARG A 22 -7.96 -19.55 38.73
N HIS A 23 -7.56 -18.84 37.67
CA HIS A 23 -8.42 -17.93 36.93
C HIS A 23 -9.18 -18.59 35.77
N ILE A 24 -8.94 -19.87 35.48
CA ILE A 24 -9.47 -20.58 34.30
C ILE A 24 -10.77 -21.35 34.62
N CYS A 25 -11.12 -21.54 35.89
CA CYS A 25 -12.17 -22.49 36.26
C CYS A 25 -13.35 -21.85 36.99
N LYS A 26 -14.50 -21.75 36.31
CA LYS A 26 -15.79 -22.07 36.95
C LYS A 26 -16.06 -23.54 36.65
N GLU A 27 -15.50 -24.43 37.47
CA GLU A 27 -15.93 -25.82 37.44
C GLU A 27 -17.37 -25.84 37.95
N GLU A 28 -18.34 -26.18 37.09
CA GLU A 28 -19.68 -26.54 37.56
C GLU A 28 -19.62 -27.98 38.07
N GLU A 29 -18.96 -28.21 39.21
CA GLU A 29 -19.20 -29.43 39.96
C GLU A 29 -20.64 -29.40 40.49
N ASN A 30 -21.50 -30.27 39.94
CA ASN A 30 -22.90 -30.55 40.31
C ASN A 30 -24.03 -29.96 39.45
N GLN A 31 -23.82 -29.59 38.17
CA GLN A 31 -24.95 -29.60 37.22
C GLN A 31 -25.02 -30.95 36.53
N ASP A 32 -26.22 -31.53 36.43
CA ASP A 32 -26.46 -32.74 35.65
C ASP A 32 -25.89 -32.53 34.23
N MET A 33 -24.87 -33.31 33.87
CA MET A 33 -24.29 -33.26 32.52
C MET A 33 -25.45 -33.43 31.53
N PRO A 34 -25.60 -32.53 30.54
CA PRO A 34 -26.67 -32.66 29.57
C PRO A 34 -26.67 -34.06 28.98
N LYS A 35 -27.86 -34.69 28.93
CA LYS A 35 -27.99 -36.08 28.49
C LYS A 35 -27.21 -36.36 27.21
N VAL A 36 -27.22 -35.41 26.27
CA VAL A 36 -26.52 -35.52 24.99
C VAL A 36 -24.99 -35.64 25.11
N LEU A 37 -24.38 -35.03 26.12
CA LEU A 37 -22.95 -35.15 26.44
C LEU A 37 -22.66 -36.37 27.32
N ALA A 38 -23.55 -36.69 28.26
CA ALA A 38 -23.45 -37.89 29.10
C ALA A 38 -23.53 -39.17 28.25
N ASP A 39 -24.44 -39.22 27.28
CA ASP A 39 -24.58 -40.32 26.31
C ASP A 39 -23.32 -40.44 25.42
N PHE A 40 -22.56 -39.35 25.26
CA PHE A 40 -21.26 -39.34 24.57
C PHE A 40 -20.09 -39.73 25.49
N GLY A 41 -20.35 -40.02 26.78
CA GLY A 41 -19.37 -40.43 27.77
C GLY A 41 -18.62 -39.29 28.45
N ALA A 42 -19.08 -38.04 28.31
CA ALA A 42 -18.51 -36.91 29.04
C ALA A 42 -19.04 -36.87 30.49
N VAL A 43 -18.14 -36.73 31.45
CA VAL A 43 -18.44 -36.63 32.89
C VAL A 43 -18.02 -35.31 33.51
N GLY A 44 -17.27 -34.50 32.78
CA GLY A 44 -16.90 -33.15 33.19
C GLY A 44 -16.80 -32.21 32.00
N LYS A 45 -17.06 -30.92 32.24
CA LYS A 45 -16.88 -29.84 31.27
C LYS A 45 -16.24 -28.64 31.94
N ALA A 46 -15.18 -28.11 31.34
CA ALA A 46 -14.53 -26.86 31.74
C ALA A 46 -14.81 -25.79 30.68
N VAL A 47 -14.96 -24.54 31.12
CA VAL A 47 -15.19 -23.39 30.25
C VAL A 47 -14.12 -22.34 30.48
N GLN A 48 -13.50 -21.87 29.41
CA GLN A 48 -12.51 -20.80 29.47
C GLN A 48 -13.22 -19.45 29.70
N SER A 49 -12.83 -18.73 30.76
CA SER A 49 -13.20 -17.33 30.94
C SER A 49 -12.41 -16.42 30.01
N LEU A 50 -12.70 -15.12 30.03
CA LEU A 50 -11.91 -14.12 29.30
C LEU A 50 -10.42 -14.28 29.68
N PRO A 51 -9.54 -14.58 28.73
CA PRO A 51 -8.14 -14.88 29.00
C PRO A 51 -7.40 -13.64 29.49
N LYS A 52 -6.43 -13.85 30.39
CA LYS A 52 -5.50 -12.79 30.82
C LYS A 52 -4.45 -12.54 29.74
N GLU A 53 -3.76 -11.40 29.83
CA GLU A 53 -2.71 -11.00 28.88
C GLU A 53 -1.62 -12.07 28.72
N GLU A 54 -1.22 -12.72 29.82
CA GLU A 54 -0.23 -13.81 29.86
C GLU A 54 -0.68 -15.09 29.11
N GLU A 55 -1.98 -15.21 28.79
CA GLU A 55 -2.57 -16.38 28.14
C GLU A 55 -2.83 -16.15 26.64
N MET A 56 -2.58 -14.94 26.15
CA MET A 56 -2.85 -14.55 24.77
C MET A 56 -1.89 -15.22 23.76
N ASP A 57 -0.75 -15.75 24.23
CA ASP A 57 0.25 -16.45 23.41
C ASP A 57 -0.20 -17.86 22.96
N LYS A 58 -1.37 -18.34 23.44
CA LYS A 58 -1.93 -19.65 23.07
C LYS A 58 -3.29 -19.49 22.38
N PRO A 59 -3.67 -20.41 21.47
CA PRO A 59 -5.02 -20.44 20.93
C PRO A 59 -6.07 -20.67 22.03
N TYR A 60 -7.24 -20.06 21.85
CA TYR A 60 -8.35 -20.22 22.78
C TYR A 60 -9.22 -21.41 22.40
N TRP A 61 -9.64 -22.19 23.40
CA TRP A 61 -10.41 -23.43 23.23
C TRP A 61 -11.88 -23.27 23.65
N ALA A 62 -12.19 -22.25 24.47
CA ALA A 62 -13.51 -21.89 25.02
C ALA A 62 -14.22 -22.95 25.89
N SER A 63 -14.16 -24.23 25.53
CA SER A 63 -14.67 -25.39 26.28
C SER A 63 -13.77 -26.63 26.15
N SER A 64 -13.71 -27.44 27.21
CA SER A 64 -13.01 -28.72 27.27
C SER A 64 -13.85 -29.75 28.02
N HIS A 65 -13.75 -31.02 27.65
CA HIS A 65 -14.52 -32.12 28.20
C HIS A 65 -13.62 -33.20 28.80
N GLN A 66 -14.10 -33.80 29.88
CA GLN A 66 -13.50 -34.96 30.53
C GLN A 66 -14.39 -36.19 30.33
N TYR A 67 -13.76 -37.34 30.06
CA TYR A 67 -14.45 -38.58 29.68
C TYR A 67 -14.30 -39.68 30.76
N ASP A 68 -15.27 -40.58 30.80
CA ASP A 68 -15.26 -41.77 31.67
C ASP A 68 -14.92 -43.03 30.87
N ASP A 69 -13.76 -43.61 31.19
CA ASP A 69 -13.24 -44.79 30.50
C ASP A 69 -13.90 -46.11 30.91
N SER A 70 -14.79 -46.09 31.91
CA SER A 70 -15.63 -47.24 32.26
C SER A 70 -16.75 -47.49 31.25
N ILE A 71 -17.09 -46.49 30.41
CA ILE A 71 -18.10 -46.60 29.36
C ILE A 71 -17.46 -47.17 28.08
N GLN A 72 -17.89 -48.36 27.64
CA GLN A 72 -17.24 -49.11 26.55
C GLN A 72 -16.99 -48.29 25.26
N ASP A 73 -17.92 -47.44 24.85
CA ASP A 73 -17.86 -46.64 23.62
C ASP A 73 -17.80 -45.12 23.92
N TRP A 74 -17.18 -44.71 25.03
CA TRP A 74 -17.02 -43.28 25.34
C TRP A 74 -16.33 -42.53 24.19
N GLY A 75 -16.79 -41.31 23.90
CA GLY A 75 -16.24 -40.49 22.83
C GLY A 75 -16.46 -41.04 21.42
N LYS A 76 -17.32 -42.06 21.24
CA LYS A 76 -17.73 -42.56 19.93
C LYS A 76 -19.11 -42.03 19.56
N HIS A 77 -19.25 -41.51 18.34
CA HIS A 77 -20.52 -41.02 17.84
C HIS A 77 -20.67 -41.26 16.34
N GLU A 78 -21.89 -41.55 15.90
CA GLU A 78 -22.22 -41.77 14.50
C GLU A 78 -23.37 -40.85 14.10
N ILE A 79 -23.12 -40.03 13.08
CA ILE A 79 -24.08 -39.03 12.62
C ILE A 79 -24.49 -39.39 11.20
N VAL A 80 -25.79 -39.53 10.96
CA VAL A 80 -26.31 -39.76 9.61
C VAL A 80 -26.06 -38.52 8.75
N VAL A 81 -25.50 -38.75 7.56
CA VAL A 81 -25.21 -37.68 6.60
C VAL A 81 -25.75 -38.01 5.22
N THR A 82 -26.12 -36.98 4.47
CA THR A 82 -26.53 -37.06 3.07
C THR A 82 -25.42 -36.53 2.19
N GLU A 83 -25.03 -37.31 1.20
CA GLU A 83 -24.03 -36.89 0.21
C GLU A 83 -24.63 -35.91 -0.82
N PHE A 84 -23.85 -34.90 -1.20
CA PHE A 84 -24.13 -34.06 -2.36
C PHE A 84 -22.84 -33.69 -3.08
N GLN A 85 -22.94 -33.42 -4.38
CA GLN A 85 -21.80 -33.02 -5.19
C GLN A 85 -21.84 -31.53 -5.51
N GLN A 86 -20.69 -30.86 -5.40
CA GLN A 86 -20.52 -29.47 -5.82
C GLN A 86 -19.13 -29.30 -6.43
N SER A 87 -19.06 -28.70 -7.62
CA SER A 87 -17.79 -28.44 -8.33
C SER A 87 -16.89 -29.67 -8.50
N GLY A 88 -17.48 -30.86 -8.63
CA GLY A 88 -16.75 -32.13 -8.77
C GLY A 88 -16.27 -32.75 -7.46
N LEU A 89 -16.60 -32.16 -6.31
CA LEU A 89 -16.23 -32.65 -4.98
C LEU A 89 -17.45 -33.23 -4.26
N THR A 90 -17.20 -34.12 -3.31
CA THR A 90 -18.23 -34.84 -2.57
C THR A 90 -18.31 -34.33 -1.14
N HIS A 91 -19.42 -33.67 -0.83
CA HIS A 91 -19.68 -33.10 0.49
C HIS A 91 -20.79 -33.86 1.22
N HIS A 92 -20.86 -33.70 2.53
CA HIS A 92 -21.84 -34.39 3.37
C HIS A 92 -22.61 -33.42 4.23
N PHE A 93 -23.93 -33.45 4.16
CA PHE A 93 -24.84 -32.63 4.96
C PHE A 93 -25.46 -33.46 6.08
N GLY A 94 -25.53 -32.93 7.30
CA GLY A 94 -26.13 -33.61 8.42
C GLY A 94 -26.72 -32.65 9.45
N VAL A 95 -27.24 -33.22 10.54
CA VAL A 95 -27.75 -32.48 11.69
C VAL A 95 -27.08 -33.02 12.94
N ILE A 96 -26.60 -32.12 13.80
CA ILE A 96 -25.88 -32.45 15.03
C ILE A 96 -26.37 -31.57 16.18
N SER A 97 -26.30 -32.06 17.41
CA SER A 97 -26.52 -31.20 18.58
C SER A 97 -25.32 -30.28 18.80
N LEU A 98 -25.56 -29.05 19.27
CA LEU A 98 -24.48 -28.12 19.58
C LEU A 98 -23.52 -28.66 20.64
N GLY A 99 -24.02 -29.42 21.63
CA GLY A 99 -23.20 -30.04 22.65
C GLY A 99 -22.21 -31.05 22.07
N VAL A 100 -22.66 -31.96 21.19
CA VAL A 100 -21.76 -32.93 20.55
C VAL A 100 -20.80 -32.22 19.60
N ALA A 101 -21.28 -31.22 18.84
CA ALA A 101 -20.40 -30.41 17.99
C ALA A 101 -19.29 -29.74 18.81
N ASP A 102 -19.61 -29.21 20.00
CA ASP A 102 -18.64 -28.62 20.91
C ASP A 102 -17.60 -29.63 21.41
N ALA A 103 -18.01 -30.88 21.67
CA ALA A 103 -17.14 -31.96 22.14
C ALA A 103 -16.20 -32.53 21.05
N ILE A 104 -16.61 -32.53 19.78
CA ILE A 104 -15.83 -33.17 18.70
C ILE A 104 -15.06 -32.18 17.81
N CYS A 105 -15.38 -30.88 17.88
CA CYS A 105 -14.76 -29.90 17.00
C CYS A 105 -13.76 -29.01 17.72
N ARG A 106 -12.62 -28.74 17.09
CA ARG A 106 -11.63 -27.72 17.47
C ARG A 106 -11.76 -26.47 16.61
N VAL A 107 -11.22 -25.36 17.10
CA VAL A 107 -11.13 -24.11 16.33
C VAL A 107 -9.67 -23.93 15.87
N PRO A 108 -9.39 -23.97 14.57
CA PRO A 108 -8.05 -23.72 14.04
C PRO A 108 -7.75 -22.21 14.05
N ALA A 109 -7.70 -21.61 15.25
CA ALA A 109 -7.48 -20.18 15.45
C ALA A 109 -6.00 -19.85 15.70
N LEU A 110 -5.59 -18.66 15.24
CA LEU A 110 -4.36 -18.01 15.66
C LEU A 110 -4.44 -17.62 17.15
N PRO A 111 -3.32 -17.68 17.90
CA PRO A 111 -3.20 -17.01 19.18
C PRO A 111 -3.59 -15.52 19.12
N ALA A 112 -4.13 -14.98 20.21
CA ALA A 112 -4.51 -13.58 20.24
C ALA A 112 -3.30 -12.63 20.26
N ALA A 113 -2.18 -13.07 20.82
CA ALA A 113 -0.92 -12.34 20.83
C ALA A 113 -0.03 -12.66 19.62
N THR A 114 -0.58 -13.27 18.55
CA THR A 114 0.19 -13.51 17.32
C THR A 114 0.80 -12.22 16.81
N ARG A 115 2.12 -12.18 16.80
CA ARG A 115 2.91 -10.98 16.46
C ARG A 115 3.27 -10.96 14.99
N THR A 116 3.59 -9.78 14.50
CA THR A 116 4.12 -9.55 13.15
C THR A 116 5.22 -10.56 12.76
N LEU A 117 6.24 -10.75 13.59
CA LEU A 117 7.38 -11.64 13.28
C LEU A 117 6.95 -13.11 13.08
N GLU A 118 5.96 -13.57 13.84
CA GLU A 118 5.43 -14.93 13.70
C GLU A 118 4.73 -15.10 12.35
N ILE A 119 3.93 -14.11 11.94
CA ILE A 119 3.23 -14.12 10.65
C ILE A 119 4.21 -14.02 9.48
N CYS A 120 5.27 -13.22 9.62
CA CYS A 120 6.36 -13.19 8.64
C CYS A 120 7.01 -14.57 8.50
N LYS A 121 7.30 -15.26 9.61
CA LYS A 121 7.85 -16.61 9.58
C LYS A 121 6.92 -17.60 8.87
N ARG A 122 5.64 -17.66 9.26
CA ARG A 122 4.63 -18.51 8.60
C ARG A 122 4.49 -18.24 7.11
N THR A 123 4.57 -16.95 6.72
CA THR A 123 4.54 -16.51 5.31
C THR A 123 5.71 -17.09 4.51
N LEU A 124 6.92 -17.11 5.07
CA LEU A 124 8.12 -17.60 4.39
C LEU A 124 8.18 -19.13 4.35
N ASP A 125 7.75 -19.78 5.43
CA ASP A 125 7.67 -21.24 5.55
C ASP A 125 6.55 -21.84 4.67
N GLY A 126 5.70 -20.99 4.07
CA GLY A 126 4.53 -21.43 3.31
C GLY A 126 3.53 -22.19 4.19
N GLU A 127 3.60 -21.98 5.49
CA GLU A 127 2.86 -22.75 6.46
C GLU A 127 1.41 -22.27 6.47
N VAL A 128 0.56 -22.98 5.74
CA VAL A 128 -0.89 -22.98 5.96
C VAL A 128 -1.11 -23.82 7.21
N THR A 129 -0.67 -23.31 8.36
CA THR A 129 -0.84 -23.98 9.66
C THR A 129 -2.29 -24.43 9.82
N GLY A 130 -2.55 -25.46 10.64
CA GLY A 130 -3.89 -25.75 11.16
C GLY A 130 -4.47 -24.65 12.07
N GLN A 131 -4.06 -23.40 11.87
CA GLN A 131 -4.42 -22.19 12.59
C GLN A 131 -4.55 -21.03 11.60
N TYR A 132 -5.74 -20.87 11.02
CA TYR A 132 -6.01 -19.87 9.98
C TYR A 132 -7.13 -18.90 10.38
N GLN A 133 -7.90 -19.21 11.42
CA GLN A 133 -9.00 -18.38 11.89
C GLN A 133 -8.55 -17.31 12.87
N ARG A 134 -9.38 -16.28 13.01
CA ARG A 134 -9.19 -15.24 14.01
C ARG A 134 -9.36 -15.84 15.42
N PRO A 135 -8.69 -15.27 16.43
CA PRO A 135 -8.92 -15.64 17.83
C PRO A 135 -10.41 -15.60 18.21
N LEU A 136 -10.80 -16.43 19.17
CA LEU A 136 -12.17 -16.41 19.70
C LEU A 136 -12.45 -15.08 20.41
N GLU A 137 -13.60 -14.49 20.11
CA GLU A 137 -14.08 -13.24 20.71
C GLU A 137 -15.07 -13.59 21.82
N PHE A 138 -14.63 -13.60 23.07
CA PHE A 138 -15.45 -14.05 24.21
C PHE A 138 -16.72 -13.20 24.40
N ASP A 139 -16.66 -11.88 24.20
CA ASP A 139 -17.83 -11.02 24.23
C ASP A 139 -18.91 -11.44 23.21
N ARG A 140 -18.47 -11.89 22.03
CA ARG A 140 -19.37 -12.40 20.99
C ARG A 140 -19.97 -13.75 21.39
N ILE A 141 -19.18 -14.61 22.04
CA ILE A 141 -19.66 -15.89 22.60
C ILE A 141 -20.76 -15.62 23.64
N GLU A 142 -20.53 -14.72 24.59
CA GLU A 142 -21.51 -14.39 25.64
C GLU A 142 -22.80 -13.77 25.08
N ASN A 143 -22.70 -12.96 24.03
CA ASN A 143 -23.87 -12.37 23.38
C ASN A 143 -24.69 -13.41 22.60
N ILE A 144 -24.03 -14.32 21.88
CA ILE A 144 -24.72 -15.41 21.17
C ILE A 144 -25.30 -16.40 22.16
N GLU A 145 -24.64 -16.67 23.28
CA GLU A 145 -25.16 -17.52 24.35
C GLU A 145 -26.51 -17.03 24.85
N LYS A 146 -26.65 -15.73 25.15
CA LYS A 146 -27.94 -15.11 25.50
C LYS A 146 -28.99 -15.33 24.40
N PHE A 147 -28.62 -15.18 23.14
CA PHE A 147 -29.52 -15.44 22.01
C PHE A 147 -29.97 -16.91 21.96
N LEU A 148 -29.06 -17.87 22.14
CA LEU A 148 -29.39 -19.31 22.11
C LEU A 148 -30.36 -19.72 23.22
N THR A 149 -30.34 -19.04 24.37
CA THR A 149 -31.32 -19.28 25.45
C THR A 149 -32.77 -18.92 25.07
N THR A 150 -32.99 -18.17 23.99
CA THR A 150 -34.33 -17.83 23.49
C THR A 150 -34.92 -18.87 22.53
N SER A 151 -34.26 -20.04 22.39
CA SER A 151 -34.61 -21.11 21.45
C SER A 151 -34.78 -20.63 19.99
N PRO A 152 -33.80 -19.90 19.42
CA PRO A 152 -33.87 -19.41 18.05
C PRO A 152 -33.84 -20.53 17.00
N THR A 153 -34.35 -20.24 15.82
CA THR A 153 -34.18 -21.12 14.64
C THR A 153 -32.87 -20.79 13.93
N ILE A 154 -31.95 -21.77 13.86
CA ILE A 154 -30.67 -21.65 13.16
C ILE A 154 -30.76 -22.44 11.85
N VAL A 155 -30.82 -21.72 10.73
CA VAL A 155 -30.94 -22.34 9.39
C VAL A 155 -29.59 -22.44 8.68
N ASN A 156 -28.64 -21.56 9.02
CA ASN A 156 -27.32 -21.54 8.38
C ASN A 156 -26.45 -22.70 8.89
N PRO A 157 -25.97 -23.61 8.02
CA PRO A 157 -25.13 -24.71 8.45
C PRO A 157 -23.79 -24.22 8.99
N VAL A 158 -23.25 -24.95 9.96
CA VAL A 158 -21.82 -24.86 10.29
C VAL A 158 -21.01 -25.67 9.30
N ILE A 159 -19.79 -25.24 9.00
CA ILE A 159 -18.92 -25.93 8.05
C ILE A 159 -17.83 -26.63 8.85
N LEU A 160 -17.64 -27.92 8.58
CA LEU A 160 -16.73 -28.82 9.28
C LEU A 160 -15.75 -29.43 8.29
N GLU A 161 -14.51 -29.64 8.72
CA GLU A 161 -13.50 -30.40 7.98
C GLU A 161 -12.96 -31.51 8.89
N ILE A 162 -12.80 -32.72 8.35
CA ILE A 162 -12.09 -33.76 9.08
C ILE A 162 -10.60 -33.43 9.06
N SER A 163 -10.01 -33.18 10.22
CA SER A 163 -8.60 -32.79 10.27
C SER A 163 -7.70 -33.90 9.69
N LYS A 164 -6.58 -33.50 9.08
CA LYS A 164 -5.59 -34.45 8.52
C LYS A 164 -5.08 -35.45 9.57
N GLY A 165 -4.95 -35.00 10.82
CA GLY A 165 -4.58 -35.86 11.94
C GLY A 165 -5.66 -36.91 12.22
N ALA A 166 -6.93 -36.53 12.14
CA ALA A 166 -8.05 -37.42 12.36
C ALA A 166 -8.24 -38.47 11.26
N LEU A 167 -7.98 -38.09 10.00
CA LEU A 167 -7.91 -39.04 8.88
C LEU A 167 -6.78 -40.05 9.08
N LYS A 168 -5.60 -39.58 9.50
CA LYS A 168 -4.41 -40.42 9.67
C LYS A 168 -4.54 -41.43 10.82
N ASN A 169 -5.13 -41.03 11.95
CA ASN A 169 -5.32 -41.90 13.10
C ASN A 169 -6.67 -42.65 13.09
N GLY A 170 -7.54 -42.38 12.11
CA GLY A 170 -8.86 -43.01 12.01
C GLY A 170 -9.86 -42.55 13.07
N SER A 171 -9.61 -41.44 13.76
CA SER A 171 -10.54 -40.89 14.77
C SER A 171 -11.77 -40.21 14.17
N ALA A 172 -11.78 -39.93 12.87
CA ALA A 172 -12.95 -39.46 12.15
C ALA A 172 -12.94 -39.96 10.70
N SER A 173 -14.08 -40.45 10.21
CA SER A 173 -14.23 -40.93 8.83
C SER A 173 -15.68 -40.91 8.37
N ILE A 174 -15.90 -40.88 7.06
CA ILE A 174 -17.22 -41.12 6.46
C ILE A 174 -17.31 -42.60 6.06
N THR A 175 -18.36 -43.29 6.49
CA THR A 175 -18.58 -44.73 6.23
C THR A 175 -19.99 -45.00 5.71
N GLY A 176 -20.19 -46.15 5.07
CA GLY A 176 -21.49 -46.56 4.53
C GLY A 176 -21.80 -45.99 3.14
N GLU A 177 -22.92 -46.42 2.57
CA GLU A 177 -23.37 -46.07 1.22
C GLU A 177 -24.82 -45.56 1.21
N GLY A 178 -25.12 -44.64 0.28
CA GLY A 178 -26.47 -44.09 0.08
C GLY A 178 -27.08 -43.47 1.34
N ILE A 179 -28.30 -43.87 1.68
CA ILE A 179 -29.05 -43.38 2.85
C ILE A 179 -28.41 -43.85 4.18
N GLY A 180 -27.54 -44.85 4.15
CA GLY A 180 -26.82 -45.38 5.31
C GLY A 180 -25.50 -44.68 5.61
N LYS A 181 -25.16 -43.59 4.91
CA LYS A 181 -23.87 -42.90 5.05
C LYS A 181 -23.79 -42.18 6.40
N ARG A 182 -22.65 -42.35 7.09
CA ARG A 182 -22.44 -41.86 8.46
C ARG A 182 -21.08 -41.20 8.61
N LEU A 183 -21.04 -40.06 9.30
CA LEU A 183 -19.83 -39.53 9.91
C LEU A 183 -19.59 -40.26 11.22
N VAL A 184 -18.50 -41.00 11.30
CA VAL A 184 -18.09 -41.77 12.48
C VAL A 184 -16.94 -41.06 13.15
N ILE A 185 -17.11 -40.71 14.42
CA ILE A 185 -16.11 -40.11 15.29
C ILE A 185 -15.75 -41.09 16.39
N ASN A 186 -14.46 -41.24 16.69
CA ASN A 186 -13.96 -42.05 17.80
C ASN A 186 -12.77 -41.37 18.48
N LEU A 187 -13.02 -40.70 19.61
CA LEU A 187 -11.99 -40.00 20.37
C LEU A 187 -10.96 -40.95 21.01
N GLN A 188 -11.29 -42.23 21.20
CA GLN A 188 -10.39 -43.23 21.76
C GLN A 188 -9.20 -43.53 20.82
N GLN A 189 -9.30 -43.17 19.54
CA GLN A 189 -8.20 -43.27 18.56
C GLN A 189 -7.19 -42.13 18.68
N ILE A 190 -7.47 -41.11 19.50
CA ILE A 190 -6.57 -39.98 19.74
C ILE A 190 -5.79 -40.27 21.02
N GLU A 191 -4.49 -40.56 20.88
CA GLU A 191 -3.63 -41.02 21.98
C GLU A 191 -3.66 -40.10 23.21
N TYR A 192 -3.64 -38.78 22.99
CA TYR A 192 -3.76 -37.81 24.08
C TYR A 192 -5.06 -38.00 24.87
N ILE A 193 -6.20 -38.02 24.17
CA ILE A 193 -7.53 -38.11 24.80
C ILE A 193 -7.68 -39.46 25.49
N LYS A 194 -7.23 -40.55 24.86
CA LYS A 194 -7.24 -41.90 25.47
C LYS A 194 -6.47 -41.95 26.78
N ASN A 195 -5.30 -41.31 26.84
CA ASN A 195 -4.40 -41.39 27.99
C ASN A 195 -4.74 -40.38 29.10
N LYS A 196 -5.31 -39.23 28.74
CA LYS A 196 -5.61 -38.12 29.67
C LYS A 196 -7.09 -37.99 29.99
N LEU A 197 -7.94 -38.67 29.26
CA LEU A 197 -9.41 -38.57 29.31
C LEU A 197 -9.90 -37.13 29.20
N LYS A 198 -9.16 -36.29 28.47
CA LYS A 198 -9.44 -34.87 28.21
C LYS A 198 -9.16 -34.53 26.77
N ASP A 199 -10.00 -33.68 26.18
CA ASP A 199 -9.90 -33.27 24.78
C ASP A 199 -8.96 -32.08 24.52
N VAL A 200 -8.62 -31.30 25.55
CA VAL A 200 -7.73 -30.14 25.45
C VAL A 200 -6.58 -30.26 26.46
N ASP A 201 -5.37 -30.05 25.97
CA ASP A 201 -4.20 -29.83 26.81
C ASP A 201 -4.21 -28.38 27.31
N LEU A 202 -4.75 -28.17 28.51
CA LEU A 202 -4.81 -26.83 29.09
C LEU A 202 -3.44 -26.21 29.38
N VAL A 203 -2.42 -27.03 29.60
CA VAL A 203 -1.06 -26.55 29.89
C VAL A 203 -0.42 -26.01 28.62
N ASN A 204 -0.55 -26.73 27.51
CA ASN A 204 0.06 -26.36 26.23
C ASN A 204 -0.88 -25.55 25.32
N GLY A 205 -2.18 -25.46 25.66
CA GLY A 205 -3.21 -24.82 24.83
C GLY A 205 -3.52 -25.60 23.55
N ILE A 206 -3.32 -26.93 23.55
CA ILE A 206 -3.49 -27.76 22.36
C ILE A 206 -4.88 -28.40 22.37
N ASP A 207 -5.64 -28.17 21.30
CA ASP A 207 -6.96 -28.77 21.10
C ASP A 207 -6.84 -30.04 20.25
N HIS A 208 -7.13 -31.19 20.86
CA HIS A 208 -6.96 -32.51 20.23
C HIS A 208 -8.22 -33.01 19.52
N ARG A 209 -9.31 -32.25 19.50
CA ARG A 209 -10.58 -32.67 18.88
C ARG A 209 -10.42 -32.91 17.36
N PRO A 210 -11.07 -33.95 16.78
CA PRO A 210 -10.75 -34.43 15.44
C PRO A 210 -11.29 -33.58 14.28
N ILE A 211 -12.31 -32.76 14.51
CA ILE A 211 -13.00 -31.98 13.47
C ILE A 211 -12.60 -30.51 13.55
N ASP A 212 -12.13 -29.93 12.44
CA ASP A 212 -11.86 -28.51 12.31
C ASP A 212 -13.18 -27.75 12.04
N LEU A 213 -13.54 -26.81 12.91
CA LEU A 213 -14.62 -25.85 12.63
C LEU A 213 -14.13 -24.90 11.57
N VAL A 214 -14.70 -24.93 10.36
CA VAL A 214 -14.36 -24.01 9.26
C VAL A 214 -15.20 -22.74 9.32
N ASP A 215 -16.49 -22.87 9.64
CA ASP A 215 -17.37 -21.72 9.91
C ASP A 215 -18.33 -22.04 11.08
N GLY A 216 -18.71 -21.02 11.83
CA GLY A 216 -19.62 -21.14 12.97
C GLY A 216 -18.93 -21.32 14.32
N GLN A 217 -17.64 -20.99 14.43
CA GLN A 217 -16.87 -21.12 15.68
C GLN A 217 -17.60 -20.51 16.89
N HIS A 218 -18.11 -19.28 16.78
CA HIS A 218 -18.79 -18.62 17.90
C HIS A 218 -20.15 -19.25 18.18
N ARG A 219 -20.84 -19.84 17.19
CA ARG A 219 -22.14 -20.51 17.40
C ARG A 219 -21.98 -21.76 18.27
N ILE A 220 -21.02 -22.61 17.93
CA ILE A 220 -20.76 -23.85 18.68
C ILE A 220 -20.24 -23.54 20.07
N ARG A 221 -19.26 -22.64 20.19
CA ARG A 221 -18.69 -22.27 21.50
C ARG A 221 -19.67 -21.55 22.42
N SER A 222 -20.75 -20.95 21.90
CA SER A 222 -21.76 -20.28 22.72
C SER A 222 -22.76 -21.21 23.40
N SER A 223 -22.74 -22.51 23.08
CA SER A 223 -23.58 -23.50 23.77
C SER A 223 -23.05 -23.89 25.16
N ARG A 224 -21.93 -23.31 25.58
CA ARG A 224 -21.07 -23.82 26.66
C ARG A 224 -21.66 -23.81 28.08
N LEU A 225 -22.62 -22.96 28.44
CA LEU A 225 -23.27 -22.95 29.77
C LEU A 225 -24.75 -23.31 29.77
N SER A 226 -25.42 -23.44 28.62
CA SER A 226 -26.88 -23.65 28.55
C SER A 226 -27.23 -25.07 28.11
N ILE A 227 -27.90 -25.83 28.98
CA ILE A 227 -28.39 -27.19 28.69
C ILE A 227 -29.31 -27.18 27.45
N ASP A 228 -30.21 -26.21 27.36
CA ASP A 228 -31.13 -26.06 26.22
C ASP A 228 -30.36 -25.78 24.92
N ALA A 229 -29.33 -24.92 24.99
CA ALA A 229 -28.48 -24.67 23.83
C ALA A 229 -27.70 -25.92 23.41
N MET A 230 -27.14 -26.70 24.35
CA MET A 230 -26.42 -27.92 24.02
C MET A 230 -27.29 -28.99 23.34
N ASN A 231 -28.57 -29.05 23.69
CA ASN A 231 -29.54 -29.96 23.07
C ASN A 231 -30.07 -29.47 21.72
N MET A 232 -29.82 -28.22 21.33
CA MET A 232 -30.28 -27.66 20.06
C MET A 232 -29.61 -28.36 18.89
N LEU A 233 -30.43 -28.79 17.93
CA LEU A 233 -29.97 -29.39 16.68
C LEU A 233 -29.68 -28.30 15.65
N ILE A 234 -28.50 -28.37 15.04
CA ILE A 234 -28.08 -27.45 13.98
C ILE A 234 -27.68 -28.24 12.72
N PRO A 235 -27.92 -27.67 11.53
CA PRO A 235 -27.40 -28.24 10.29
C PRO A 235 -25.88 -28.06 10.22
N PHE A 236 -25.18 -29.01 9.59
CA PHE A 236 -23.76 -28.90 9.27
C PHE A 236 -23.45 -29.45 7.88
N VAL A 237 -22.33 -29.01 7.33
CA VAL A 237 -21.71 -29.55 6.12
C VAL A 237 -20.30 -29.99 6.46
N VAL A 238 -19.96 -31.25 6.19
CA VAL A 238 -18.58 -31.73 6.14
C VAL A 238 -18.07 -31.57 4.73
N VAL A 239 -16.96 -30.85 4.59
CA VAL A 239 -16.32 -30.61 3.30
C VAL A 239 -15.40 -31.77 2.93
N ASP A 240 -15.20 -31.93 1.63
CA ASP A 240 -14.39 -33.03 1.10
C ASP A 240 -12.93 -32.86 1.55
N SER A 241 -12.34 -33.92 2.08
CA SER A 241 -10.92 -33.93 2.46
C SER A 241 -9.96 -33.77 1.28
N GLU A 242 -10.44 -34.00 0.06
CA GLU A 242 -9.68 -33.82 -1.19
C GLU A 242 -9.67 -32.36 -1.67
N TYR A 243 -10.36 -31.43 -0.99
CA TYR A 243 -10.35 -30.02 -1.38
C TYR A 243 -8.97 -29.38 -1.22
N ASP A 244 -8.41 -28.86 -2.32
CA ASP A 244 -7.11 -28.21 -2.34
C ASP A 244 -7.10 -26.90 -1.52
N GLY A 245 -6.34 -26.91 -0.42
CA GLY A 245 -6.32 -25.84 0.60
C GLY A 245 -7.26 -26.08 1.79
N GLY A 246 -8.07 -27.14 1.76
CA GLY A 246 -8.92 -27.60 2.86
C GLY A 246 -9.89 -26.55 3.39
N GLY A 247 -10.27 -26.71 4.66
CA GLY A 247 -11.14 -25.80 5.39
C GLY A 247 -10.58 -24.38 5.50
N GLY A 248 -9.25 -24.22 5.54
CA GLY A 248 -8.60 -22.91 5.52
C GLY A 248 -8.97 -22.07 4.30
N ARG A 249 -9.00 -22.69 3.12
CA ARG A 249 -9.42 -22.05 1.88
C ARG A 249 -10.90 -21.68 1.88
N ILE A 250 -11.78 -22.57 2.30
CA ILE A 250 -13.23 -22.29 2.39
C ILE A 250 -13.51 -21.17 3.38
N PHE A 251 -12.90 -21.21 4.57
CA PHE A 251 -13.01 -20.15 5.57
C PHE A 251 -12.61 -18.81 4.97
N ALA A 252 -11.46 -18.77 4.29
CA ALA A 252 -10.99 -17.55 3.67
C ALA A 252 -11.90 -17.11 2.52
N GLU A 253 -12.33 -17.99 1.61
CA GLU A 253 -13.24 -17.64 0.51
C GLU A 253 -14.56 -17.03 1.02
N ILE A 254 -15.12 -17.57 2.12
CA ILE A 254 -16.32 -17.01 2.77
C ILE A 254 -16.01 -15.65 3.41
N ASN A 255 -14.99 -15.60 4.26
CA ASN A 255 -14.75 -14.46 5.16
C ASN A 255 -13.95 -13.32 4.53
N VAL A 256 -13.25 -13.56 3.41
CA VAL A 256 -12.55 -12.54 2.61
C VAL A 256 -13.54 -11.82 1.70
N GLN A 257 -14.64 -12.49 1.30
CA GLN A 257 -15.69 -11.92 0.46
C GLN A 257 -16.79 -11.21 1.27
N SER A 258 -17.05 -11.62 2.52
CA SER A 258 -17.87 -10.88 3.48
C SER A 258 -17.02 -9.88 4.29
N ASN A 259 -17.49 -8.67 4.58
CA ASN A 259 -16.70 -7.59 5.23
C ASN A 259 -16.34 -7.79 6.74
N ASP A 260 -15.91 -8.98 7.16
CA ASP A 260 -15.80 -9.34 8.60
C ASP A 260 -14.38 -9.57 9.13
N LEU A 261 -13.35 -9.69 8.26
CA LEU A 261 -11.94 -9.85 8.66
C LEU A 261 -11.16 -8.54 8.62
N ALA A 262 -10.21 -8.40 9.53
CA ALA A 262 -9.24 -7.30 9.50
C ALA A 262 -8.41 -7.36 8.21
N THR A 263 -8.10 -6.20 7.63
CA THR A 263 -7.41 -6.08 6.33
C THR A 263 -6.11 -6.89 6.25
N LEU A 264 -5.27 -6.86 7.30
CA LEU A 264 -3.99 -7.58 7.30
C LEU A 264 -4.16 -9.09 7.43
N HIS A 265 -5.16 -9.55 8.20
CA HIS A 265 -5.49 -10.97 8.28
C HIS A 265 -6.01 -11.48 6.93
N LYS A 266 -6.90 -10.71 6.29
CA LYS A 266 -7.39 -10.97 4.94
C LYS A 266 -6.22 -11.07 3.95
N LEU A 267 -5.27 -10.13 4.01
CA LEU A 267 -4.09 -10.11 3.15
C LEU A 267 -3.21 -11.35 3.34
N HIS A 268 -2.92 -11.72 4.59
CA HIS A 268 -2.16 -12.92 4.93
C HIS A 268 -2.83 -14.20 4.39
N LEU A 269 -4.14 -14.37 4.62
CA LEU A 269 -4.89 -15.53 4.12
C LEU A 269 -4.88 -15.60 2.60
N ARG A 270 -5.12 -14.47 1.92
CA ARG A 270 -5.04 -14.40 0.45
C ARG A 270 -3.67 -14.84 -0.06
N TYR A 271 -2.60 -14.41 0.59
CA TYR A 271 -1.24 -14.79 0.23
C TYR A 271 -0.99 -16.30 0.43
N VAL A 272 -1.22 -16.84 1.63
CA VAL A 272 -0.87 -18.25 1.94
C VAL A 272 -1.77 -19.25 1.22
N LEU A 273 -3.05 -18.92 1.02
CA LEU A 273 -4.02 -19.77 0.32
C LEU A 273 -4.12 -19.48 -1.19
N LYS A 274 -3.28 -18.58 -1.72
CA LYS A 274 -3.23 -18.22 -3.14
C LYS A 274 -4.60 -17.79 -3.71
N LEU A 275 -5.33 -16.94 -2.98
CA LEU A 275 -6.69 -16.55 -3.34
C LEU A 275 -6.71 -15.43 -4.36
N ALA A 276 -7.51 -15.62 -5.42
CA ALA A 276 -7.73 -14.60 -6.43
C ALA A 276 -8.64 -13.46 -5.93
N SER A 277 -8.55 -12.30 -6.58
CA SER A 277 -9.43 -11.16 -6.34
C SER A 277 -9.78 -10.45 -7.65
N HIS A 278 -10.94 -9.80 -7.68
CA HIS A 278 -11.29 -8.85 -8.75
C HIS A 278 -10.58 -7.50 -8.57
N GLN A 279 -10.06 -7.21 -7.38
CA GLN A 279 -9.24 -6.04 -7.10
C GLN A 279 -7.78 -6.40 -7.30
N SER A 280 -7.10 -5.72 -8.23
CA SER A 280 -5.70 -6.01 -8.58
C SER A 280 -4.76 -5.94 -7.37
N THR A 281 -4.97 -5.00 -6.46
CA THR A 281 -4.17 -4.81 -5.23
C THR A 281 -4.38 -5.91 -4.19
N GLU A 282 -5.42 -6.74 -4.34
CA GLU A 282 -5.69 -7.87 -3.46
C GLU A 282 -5.62 -9.22 -4.20
N ASP A 283 -5.13 -9.26 -5.45
CA ASP A 283 -5.04 -10.51 -6.22
C ASP A 283 -3.73 -11.23 -5.89
N TYR A 284 -3.82 -12.28 -5.07
CA TYR A 284 -2.71 -13.14 -4.67
C TYR A 284 -2.86 -14.56 -5.24
N GLY A 285 -3.67 -14.68 -6.30
CA GLY A 285 -3.97 -15.94 -6.96
C GLY A 285 -2.74 -16.75 -7.32
N HIS A 286 -2.96 -18.03 -7.63
CA HIS A 286 -1.91 -18.91 -8.12
C HIS A 286 -1.21 -18.30 -9.37
N VAL A 287 0.13 -18.37 -9.36
CA VAL A 287 0.99 -18.05 -10.50
C VAL A 287 1.63 -19.36 -10.95
N PRO A 288 1.36 -19.85 -12.17
CA PRO A 288 1.93 -21.10 -12.66
C PRO A 288 3.43 -20.97 -12.91
N GLN A 289 4.19 -22.04 -12.67
CA GLN A 289 5.63 -22.04 -12.90
C GLN A 289 5.97 -21.75 -14.37
N SER A 290 5.16 -22.26 -15.30
CA SER A 290 5.32 -21.96 -16.73
C SER A 290 5.24 -20.49 -17.08
N PHE A 291 4.51 -19.67 -16.31
CA PHE A 291 4.50 -18.21 -16.50
C PHE A 291 5.83 -17.57 -16.07
N ILE A 292 6.44 -18.10 -15.00
CA ILE A 292 7.75 -17.63 -14.52
C ILE A 292 8.84 -18.04 -15.52
N ASP A 293 8.73 -19.23 -16.11
CA ASP A 293 9.70 -19.77 -17.04
C ASP A 293 9.57 -19.15 -18.45
N ASN A 294 8.35 -18.91 -18.93
CA ASN A 294 8.06 -18.33 -20.23
C ASN A 294 6.70 -17.59 -20.26
N SER A 295 6.72 -16.28 -20.01
CA SER A 295 5.50 -15.46 -20.00
C SER A 295 4.85 -15.29 -21.38
N GLU A 296 5.60 -15.48 -22.47
CA GLU A 296 5.13 -15.29 -23.86
C GLU A 296 4.13 -16.37 -24.33
N GLU A 297 4.03 -17.50 -23.60
CA GLU A 297 3.07 -18.58 -23.91
C GLU A 297 1.63 -18.24 -23.54
N PHE A 298 1.41 -17.14 -22.80
CA PHE A 298 0.11 -16.73 -22.31
C PHE A 298 -0.44 -15.55 -23.13
N ASP A 299 -1.76 -15.50 -23.28
CA ASP A 299 -2.41 -14.34 -23.90
C ASP A 299 -2.27 -13.07 -23.03
N ASP A 300 -2.39 -11.90 -23.65
CA ASP A 300 -2.25 -10.59 -22.99
C ASP A 300 -3.10 -10.43 -21.72
N LYS A 301 -4.26 -11.10 -21.67
CA LYS A 301 -5.17 -11.01 -20.53
C LYS A 301 -4.61 -11.79 -19.35
N TRP A 302 -4.18 -13.02 -19.57
CA TRP A 302 -3.60 -13.86 -18.54
C TRP A 302 -2.23 -13.37 -18.09
N THR A 303 -1.41 -12.87 -19.02
CA THR A 303 -0.12 -12.25 -18.72
C THR A 303 -0.28 -11.14 -17.69
N LYS A 304 -1.16 -10.16 -17.92
CA LYS A 304 -1.43 -9.06 -16.97
C LYS A 304 -1.90 -9.53 -15.59
N ILE A 305 -2.74 -10.57 -15.56
CA ILE A 305 -3.23 -11.16 -14.31
C ILE A 305 -2.08 -11.82 -13.55
N PHE A 306 -1.27 -12.64 -14.22
CA PHE A 306 -0.16 -13.34 -13.60
C PHE A 306 0.99 -12.43 -13.19
N GLU A 307 1.29 -11.39 -13.97
CA GLU A 307 2.23 -10.32 -13.59
C GLU A 307 1.79 -9.63 -12.29
N THR A 308 0.52 -9.22 -12.21
CA THR A 308 -0.03 -8.56 -11.01
C THR A 308 0.08 -9.48 -9.79
N ARG A 309 -0.30 -10.76 -9.94
CA ARG A 309 -0.22 -11.76 -8.87
C ARG A 309 1.22 -12.01 -8.44
N PHE A 310 2.13 -12.17 -9.40
CA PHE A 310 3.56 -12.35 -9.15
C PHE A 310 4.10 -11.16 -8.37
N ALA A 311 3.83 -9.93 -8.82
CA ALA A 311 4.26 -8.71 -8.16
C ALA A 311 3.71 -8.55 -6.73
N ASN A 312 2.42 -8.81 -6.51
CA ASN A 312 1.83 -8.79 -5.17
C ASN A 312 2.47 -9.82 -4.23
N ARG A 313 2.65 -11.06 -4.72
CA ARG A 313 3.23 -12.15 -3.93
C ARG A 313 4.70 -11.89 -3.62
N MET A 314 5.48 -11.41 -4.59
CA MET A 314 6.87 -11.02 -4.42
C MET A 314 6.99 -9.88 -3.40
N ALA A 315 6.22 -8.80 -3.57
CA ALA A 315 6.21 -7.65 -2.66
C ALA A 315 5.91 -8.05 -1.21
N TYR A 316 4.90 -8.90 -1.00
CA TYR A 316 4.53 -9.40 0.34
C TYR A 316 5.65 -10.25 0.97
N ARG A 317 6.29 -11.14 0.19
CA ARG A 317 7.43 -11.96 0.65
C ARG A 317 8.65 -11.12 1.00
N VAL A 318 8.99 -10.15 0.17
CA VAL A 318 10.11 -9.23 0.39
C VAL A 318 9.91 -8.48 1.71
N GLY A 319 8.72 -7.94 1.94
CA GLY A 319 8.39 -7.27 3.20
C GLY A 319 8.56 -8.20 4.41
N ALA A 320 8.13 -9.46 4.30
CA ALA A 320 8.29 -10.45 5.37
C ALA A 320 9.77 -10.78 5.65
N LYS A 321 10.59 -10.98 4.60
CA LYS A 321 12.04 -11.21 4.72
C LYS A 321 12.76 -10.03 5.39
N LEU A 322 12.47 -8.81 4.96
CA LEU A 322 13.06 -7.59 5.53
C LEU A 322 12.65 -7.37 6.99
N THR A 323 11.42 -7.73 7.35
CA THR A 323 10.90 -7.60 8.71
C THR A 323 11.49 -8.65 9.64
N LEU A 324 11.71 -9.87 9.14
CA LEU A 324 12.24 -10.99 9.93
C LEU A 324 13.75 -10.92 10.13
N ASN A 325 14.50 -10.29 9.21
CA ASN A 325 15.95 -10.23 9.25
C ASN A 325 16.46 -9.17 10.27
N PRO A 326 17.15 -9.56 11.36
CA PRO A 326 17.67 -8.61 12.36
C PRO A 326 18.72 -7.62 11.84
N LYS A 327 19.36 -7.92 10.70
CA LYS A 327 20.33 -7.03 10.05
C LYS A 327 19.66 -5.98 9.15
N SER A 328 18.38 -6.15 8.83
CA SER A 328 17.62 -5.22 7.99
C SER A 328 17.38 -3.91 8.72
N ALA A 329 17.45 -2.80 8.00
CA ALA A 329 17.03 -1.49 8.49
C ALA A 329 15.52 -1.41 8.79
N LEU A 330 14.74 -2.42 8.36
CA LEU A 330 13.29 -2.56 8.58
C LEU A 330 12.90 -3.71 9.52
N TYR A 331 13.84 -4.25 10.29
CA TYR A 331 13.56 -5.32 11.25
C TYR A 331 12.40 -4.97 12.19
N ASP A 332 11.36 -5.80 12.20
CA ASP A 332 10.12 -5.64 12.97
C ASP A 332 9.36 -4.29 12.75
N MET A 333 9.53 -3.64 11.59
CA MET A 333 8.94 -2.32 11.32
C MET A 333 7.68 -2.34 10.45
N ILE A 334 7.44 -3.41 9.68
CA ILE A 334 6.25 -3.55 8.83
C ILE A 334 5.20 -4.38 9.57
N LEU A 335 4.00 -3.85 9.78
CA LEU A 335 2.91 -4.58 10.45
C LEU A 335 2.29 -5.61 9.49
N PHE A 336 2.35 -6.89 9.82
CA PHE A 336 1.76 -7.98 9.02
C PHE A 336 0.43 -8.52 9.57
N TYR A 337 0.12 -8.25 10.84
CA TYR A 337 -1.08 -8.75 11.50
C TYR A 337 -1.41 -7.93 12.75
N GLY A 338 -2.67 -7.96 13.19
CA GLY A 338 -3.10 -7.22 14.38
C GLY A 338 -3.16 -5.70 14.17
N LYS A 339 -2.99 -4.93 15.25
CA LYS A 339 -2.99 -3.46 15.23
C LYS A 339 -1.63 -2.94 15.69
N ALA A 340 -1.16 -1.84 15.09
CA ALA A 340 0.14 -1.25 15.43
C ALA A 340 0.30 -0.90 16.92
N LYS A 341 -0.80 -0.56 17.61
CA LYS A 341 -0.79 -0.24 19.04
C LYS A 341 -0.54 -1.45 19.95
N ASP A 342 -0.73 -2.66 19.44
CA ASP A 342 -0.57 -3.91 20.18
C ASP A 342 0.88 -4.44 20.06
N GLU A 343 1.75 -3.73 19.36
CA GLU A 343 3.13 -4.13 19.07
C GLU A 343 4.15 -3.36 19.92
N SER A 344 5.24 -4.02 20.31
CA SER A 344 6.30 -3.43 21.14
C SER A 344 7.17 -2.43 20.40
N MET A 345 7.28 -2.58 19.08
CA MET A 345 8.05 -1.71 18.20
C MET A 345 7.11 -0.83 17.38
N LYS A 346 7.48 0.44 17.21
CA LYS A 346 6.75 1.35 16.33
C LYS A 346 6.78 0.81 14.91
N LYS A 347 5.59 0.54 14.36
CA LYS A 347 5.42 0.14 12.97
C LYS A 347 5.38 1.39 12.08
N VAL A 348 6.14 1.36 11.00
CA VAL A 348 6.32 2.51 10.09
C VAL A 348 5.35 2.48 8.91
N THR A 349 4.89 1.28 8.58
CA THR A 349 3.91 0.97 7.54
C THR A 349 3.25 -0.37 7.89
N ASP A 350 2.14 -0.68 7.25
CA ASP A 350 1.58 -2.03 7.25
C ASP A 350 1.86 -2.76 5.92
N ALA A 351 1.61 -4.07 5.89
CA ALA A 351 1.84 -4.91 4.74
C ALA A 351 0.96 -4.53 3.53
N TYR A 352 -0.21 -3.94 3.76
CA TYR A 352 -1.10 -3.50 2.69
C TYR A 352 -0.49 -2.29 1.95
N GLU A 353 -0.07 -1.27 2.70
CA GLU A 353 0.62 -0.10 2.16
C GLU A 353 1.98 -0.47 1.56
N TRP A 354 2.73 -1.37 2.20
CA TRP A 354 4.00 -1.88 1.67
C TRP A 354 3.84 -2.51 0.29
N VAL A 355 2.86 -3.40 0.13
CA VAL A 355 2.62 -4.06 -1.17
C VAL A 355 2.21 -3.03 -2.22
N ALA A 356 1.37 -2.04 -1.87
CA ALA A 356 0.97 -0.99 -2.81
C ALA A 356 2.17 -0.20 -3.36
N HIS A 357 3.23 -0.01 -2.57
CA HIS A 357 4.46 0.64 -3.02
C HIS A 357 5.41 -0.31 -3.76
N CYS A 358 5.61 -1.53 -3.24
CA CYS A 358 6.60 -2.48 -3.72
C CYS A 358 6.13 -3.25 -4.97
N ASN A 359 4.82 -3.45 -5.18
CA ASN A 359 4.29 -4.09 -6.39
C ASN A 359 4.75 -3.35 -7.67
N PRO A 360 4.63 -2.01 -7.77
CA PRO A 360 5.18 -1.27 -8.90
C PRO A 360 6.69 -1.43 -9.09
N TRP A 361 7.48 -1.72 -8.04
CA TRP A 361 8.92 -1.96 -8.20
C TRP A 361 9.17 -3.27 -8.92
N VAL A 362 8.43 -4.32 -8.57
CA VAL A 362 8.51 -5.62 -9.26
C VAL A 362 8.12 -5.48 -10.73
N MET A 363 7.06 -4.72 -11.01
CA MET A 363 6.57 -4.50 -12.38
C MET A 363 7.54 -3.66 -13.22
N GLN A 364 8.25 -2.70 -12.61
CA GLN A 364 9.18 -1.82 -13.31
C GLN A 364 10.57 -2.43 -13.49
N PHE A 365 10.95 -3.38 -12.62
CA PHE A 365 12.26 -4.03 -12.65
C PHE A 365 12.09 -5.56 -12.68
N PRO A 366 11.49 -6.12 -13.75
CA PRO A 366 11.23 -7.56 -13.83
C PRO A 366 12.52 -8.40 -13.79
N GLU A 367 13.61 -7.91 -14.37
CA GLU A 367 14.93 -8.56 -14.32
C GLU A 367 15.45 -8.66 -12.88
N LEU A 368 15.39 -7.56 -12.12
CA LEU A 368 15.80 -7.54 -10.72
C LEU A 368 14.90 -8.46 -9.88
N ALA A 369 13.59 -8.47 -10.16
CA ALA A 369 12.61 -9.28 -9.44
C ALA A 369 12.59 -10.76 -9.87
N SER A 370 13.32 -11.15 -10.91
CA SER A 370 13.47 -12.54 -11.35
C SER A 370 14.11 -13.42 -10.26
N SER A 371 14.96 -12.83 -9.42
CA SER A 371 15.56 -13.47 -8.24
C SER A 371 15.07 -12.78 -6.96
N GLU A 372 14.28 -13.50 -6.17
CA GLU A 372 13.77 -13.01 -4.88
C GLU A 372 14.92 -12.56 -3.97
N ASP A 373 16.03 -13.30 -3.93
CA ASP A 373 17.15 -12.98 -3.04
C ASP A 373 17.92 -11.73 -3.48
N VAL A 374 18.14 -11.55 -4.79
CA VAL A 374 18.77 -10.33 -5.31
C VAL A 374 17.85 -9.12 -5.06
N PHE A 375 16.56 -9.26 -5.33
CA PHE A 375 15.60 -8.18 -5.10
C PHE A 375 15.51 -7.76 -3.62
N VAL A 376 15.44 -8.74 -2.70
CA VAL A 376 15.46 -8.49 -1.25
C VAL A 376 16.76 -7.81 -0.84
N ARG A 377 17.91 -8.29 -1.33
CA ARG A 377 19.23 -7.73 -1.02
C ARG A 377 19.34 -6.28 -1.47
N THR A 378 18.93 -5.96 -2.70
CA THR A 378 18.95 -4.59 -3.23
C THR A 378 18.06 -3.65 -2.42
N ILE A 379 16.85 -4.06 -2.07
CA ILE A 379 15.93 -3.25 -1.25
C ILE A 379 16.49 -3.09 0.18
N GLN A 380 17.07 -4.15 0.76
CA GLN A 380 17.72 -4.06 2.07
C GLN A 380 18.85 -3.03 2.07
N ASN A 381 19.70 -3.05 1.04
CA ASN A 381 20.82 -2.12 0.89
C ASN A 381 20.34 -0.67 0.67
N TYR A 382 19.21 -0.47 -0.04
CA TYR A 382 18.57 0.84 -0.14
C TYR A 382 18.15 1.42 1.22
N PHE A 383 17.44 0.64 2.04
CA PHE A 383 17.02 1.10 3.37
C PHE A 383 18.21 1.23 4.34
N GLN A 384 19.24 0.41 4.17
CA GLN A 384 20.49 0.56 4.93
C GLN A 384 21.23 1.85 4.55
N ALA A 385 21.24 2.23 3.27
CA ALA A 385 21.77 3.51 2.82
C ALA A 385 20.97 4.67 3.41
N TRP A 386 19.64 4.59 3.46
CA TRP A 386 18.81 5.59 4.14
C TRP A 386 19.10 5.72 5.64
N LYS A 387 19.26 4.60 6.34
CA LYS A 387 19.66 4.57 7.75
C LYS A 387 20.97 5.31 7.99
N ILE A 388 21.93 5.15 7.09
CA ILE A 388 23.22 5.83 7.14
C ILE A 388 23.04 7.31 6.77
N THR A 389 22.38 7.65 5.67
CA THR A 389 22.09 9.03 5.22
C THR A 389 21.43 9.86 6.32
N ALA A 390 20.43 9.32 7.01
CA ALA A 390 19.74 10.01 8.10
C ALA A 390 20.64 10.32 9.30
N ASN A 391 21.71 9.55 9.49
CA ASN A 391 22.66 9.69 10.60
C ASN A 391 23.98 10.36 10.18
N ILE A 392 24.10 10.86 8.95
CA ILE A 392 25.25 11.67 8.50
C ILE A 392 24.93 13.14 8.72
N ASP A 393 25.86 13.86 9.34
CA ASP A 393 25.80 15.32 9.43
C ASP A 393 26.00 15.91 8.02
N PRO A 394 25.02 16.68 7.50
CA PRO A 394 25.05 17.22 6.16
C PRO A 394 26.18 18.25 5.95
N LYS A 395 26.70 18.88 7.02
CA LYS A 395 27.79 19.87 6.95
C LYS A 395 29.17 19.22 6.85
N THR A 396 29.37 18.15 7.60
CA THR A 396 30.69 17.49 7.70
C THR A 396 30.79 16.26 6.79
N GLY A 397 29.67 15.65 6.41
CA GLY A 397 29.62 14.39 5.67
C GLY A 397 30.02 13.17 6.51
N ILE A 398 30.18 13.33 7.83
CA ILE A 398 30.55 12.27 8.77
C ILE A 398 29.31 11.92 9.61
N SER A 399 29.25 10.68 10.12
CA SER A 399 28.21 10.27 11.06
C SER A 399 28.15 11.21 12.28
N TYR A 400 26.95 11.54 12.74
CA TYR A 400 26.80 12.26 14.01
C TYR A 400 27.51 11.50 15.14
N HIS A 401 28.11 12.25 16.07
CA HIS A 401 28.81 11.65 17.22
C HIS A 401 27.85 11.05 18.26
N ASP A 402 26.56 11.40 18.19
CA ASP A 402 25.54 11.06 19.18
C ASP A 402 24.52 10.02 18.69
N VAL A 403 24.80 9.29 17.60
CA VAL A 403 23.84 8.35 16.96
C VAL A 403 23.27 7.32 17.93
N GLU A 404 24.04 6.86 18.92
CA GLU A 404 23.53 5.94 19.94
C GLU A 404 22.39 6.57 20.77
N ILE A 405 22.52 7.86 21.09
CA ILE A 405 21.58 8.60 21.93
C ILE A 405 20.45 9.22 21.08
N ASN A 406 20.80 9.77 19.92
CA ASN A 406 19.94 10.53 19.01
C ASN A 406 19.91 9.86 17.64
N ASN A 407 19.40 8.64 17.60
CA ASN A 407 19.28 7.88 16.36
C ASN A 407 18.20 8.49 15.45
N ARG A 408 18.62 9.06 14.32
CA ARG A 408 17.74 9.66 13.30
C ARG A 408 17.06 8.62 12.41
N TRP A 409 17.41 7.34 12.53
CA TRP A 409 16.74 6.19 11.92
C TRP A 409 16.30 5.19 13.00
N GLY A 410 15.23 5.52 13.72
CA GLY A 410 14.67 4.66 14.76
C GLY A 410 14.39 5.40 16.05
N LYS A 411 14.69 4.73 17.17
CA LYS A 411 14.59 5.30 18.52
C LYS A 411 15.99 5.46 19.07
N GLY A 412 16.25 6.59 19.73
CA GLY A 412 17.47 6.82 20.48
C GLY A 412 17.58 5.92 21.72
N GLN A 413 18.78 5.77 22.26
CA GLN A 413 19.03 5.12 23.55
C GLN A 413 19.48 6.16 24.57
N GLY A 414 18.58 6.57 25.47
CA GLY A 414 18.92 7.54 26.50
C GLY A 414 17.74 7.90 27.41
N ASN A 415 18.06 8.71 28.43
CA ASN A 415 17.10 9.20 29.42
C ASN A 415 16.64 10.65 29.15
N SER A 416 17.07 11.27 28.06
CA SER A 416 16.62 12.61 27.67
C SER A 416 15.27 12.53 26.94
N GLU A 417 14.40 13.54 27.06
CA GLU A 417 13.12 13.57 26.34
C GLU A 417 13.29 13.31 24.83
N LYS A 418 14.31 13.92 24.20
CA LYS A 418 14.63 13.70 22.77
C LYS A 418 15.07 12.25 22.46
N SER A 419 15.86 11.62 23.32
CA SER A 419 16.32 10.23 23.12
C SER A 419 15.20 9.19 23.28
N THR A 420 14.10 9.54 23.96
CA THR A 420 12.93 8.64 24.08
C THR A 420 11.98 8.69 22.89
N LEU A 421 12.11 9.71 22.02
CA LEU A 421 11.25 9.88 20.86
C LEU A 421 11.73 9.03 19.68
N TYR A 422 10.77 8.53 18.91
CA TYR A 422 11.07 7.94 17.61
C TYR A 422 11.34 9.05 16.60
N SER A 423 12.36 8.84 15.77
CA SER A 423 12.62 9.64 14.59
C SER A 423 11.35 9.83 13.76
N LYS A 424 11.17 11.04 13.25
CA LYS A 424 10.10 11.43 12.35
C LYS A 424 10.30 10.87 10.94
N MET A 425 11.46 10.28 10.63
CA MET A 425 11.62 9.40 9.47
C MET A 425 10.62 8.24 9.48
N PHE A 426 10.17 7.83 10.67
CA PHE A 426 9.17 6.78 10.88
C PHE A 426 7.75 7.33 11.00
N ASN A 427 7.52 8.59 10.63
CA ASN A 427 6.19 9.08 10.34
C ASN A 427 5.71 8.44 9.03
N ALA A 428 4.46 7.96 8.98
CA ALA A 428 3.91 7.29 7.80
C ALA A 428 4.04 8.14 6.52
N ILE A 429 3.86 9.45 6.61
CA ILE A 429 3.97 10.39 5.48
C ILE A 429 5.40 10.37 4.92
N MET A 430 6.41 10.54 5.79
CA MET A 430 7.82 10.53 5.37
C MET A 430 8.24 9.16 4.84
N PHE A 431 7.88 8.09 5.54
CA PHE A 431 8.28 6.74 5.17
C PHE A 431 7.69 6.32 3.82
N LYS A 432 6.45 6.72 3.51
CA LYS A 432 5.85 6.52 2.18
C LYS A 432 6.59 7.28 1.07
N SER A 433 7.09 8.48 1.35
CA SER A 433 7.89 9.23 0.39
C SER A 433 9.27 8.59 0.18
N ILE A 434 9.89 8.04 1.24
CA ILE A 434 11.11 7.22 1.15
C ILE A 434 10.85 5.99 0.27
N MET A 435 9.77 5.22 0.53
CA MET A 435 9.42 4.07 -0.32
C MET A 435 9.23 4.48 -1.79
N ALA A 436 8.50 5.57 -2.04
CA ALA A 436 8.23 6.03 -3.40
C ALA A 436 9.47 6.51 -4.18
N LEU A 437 10.58 6.79 -3.50
CA LEU A 437 11.86 7.17 -4.13
C LEU A 437 12.67 5.98 -4.64
N PHE A 438 12.42 4.76 -4.15
CA PHE A 438 13.23 3.59 -4.48
C PHE A 438 13.46 3.42 -5.99
N PRO A 439 12.44 3.50 -6.89
CA PRO A 439 12.65 3.32 -8.32
C PRO A 439 13.64 4.34 -8.91
N LEU A 440 13.49 5.61 -8.57
CA LEU A 440 14.40 6.68 -9.00
C LEU A 440 15.81 6.44 -8.46
N SER A 441 15.93 6.10 -7.18
CA SER A 441 17.23 5.88 -6.56
C SER A 441 17.96 4.68 -7.14
N TYR A 442 17.24 3.57 -7.38
CA TYR A 442 17.81 2.36 -7.99
C TYR A 442 18.32 2.66 -9.40
N LYS A 443 17.52 3.32 -10.23
CA LYS A 443 17.93 3.71 -11.58
C LYS A 443 19.20 4.58 -11.58
N LEU A 444 19.22 5.65 -10.78
CA LEU A 444 20.34 6.59 -10.76
C LEU A 444 21.60 6.03 -10.07
N SER A 445 21.46 4.94 -9.32
CA SER A 445 22.59 4.28 -8.66
C SER A 445 23.48 3.51 -9.64
N GLY A 446 22.96 3.09 -10.80
CA GLY A 446 23.68 2.27 -11.77
C GLY A 446 24.13 0.92 -11.22
N ILE A 447 23.45 0.40 -10.20
CA ILE A 447 23.78 -0.88 -9.56
C ILE A 447 23.53 -2.04 -10.52
N ASP A 448 24.55 -2.89 -10.68
CA ASP A 448 24.44 -4.19 -11.34
C ASP A 448 23.98 -5.28 -10.33
N MET A 449 23.26 -6.30 -10.80
CA MET A 449 22.85 -7.47 -10.03
C MET A 449 24.05 -8.22 -9.43
N ASP A 450 25.23 -8.14 -10.04
CA ASP A 450 26.47 -8.75 -9.54
C ASP A 450 27.20 -7.92 -8.47
N SER A 451 26.72 -6.71 -8.17
CA SER A 451 27.34 -5.83 -7.16
C SER A 451 27.33 -6.47 -5.76
N THR A 452 28.38 -6.21 -4.99
CA THR A 452 28.46 -6.57 -3.56
C THR A 452 27.54 -5.67 -2.71
N ASP A 453 27.23 -6.10 -1.48
CA ASP A 453 26.40 -5.31 -0.56
C ASP A 453 27.01 -3.93 -0.28
N GLU A 454 28.32 -3.88 -0.06
CA GLU A 454 29.05 -2.63 0.15
C GLU A 454 28.97 -1.70 -1.06
N GLU A 455 29.17 -2.20 -2.28
CA GLU A 455 29.05 -1.42 -3.51
C GLU A 455 27.64 -0.88 -3.69
N MET A 456 26.61 -1.71 -3.48
CA MET A 456 25.22 -1.28 -3.55
C MET A 456 24.91 -0.16 -2.56
N ILE A 457 25.35 -0.32 -1.30
CA ILE A 457 25.15 0.69 -0.27
C ILE A 457 25.84 2.00 -0.66
N GLN A 458 27.09 1.96 -1.14
CA GLN A 458 27.81 3.16 -1.55
C GLN A 458 27.15 3.87 -2.74
N SER A 459 26.68 3.12 -3.74
CA SER A 459 25.96 3.68 -4.88
C SER A 459 24.66 4.37 -4.44
N PHE A 460 23.88 3.76 -3.55
CA PHE A 460 22.70 4.41 -2.98
C PHE A 460 23.06 5.63 -2.11
N LEU A 461 24.13 5.57 -1.30
CA LEU A 461 24.57 6.70 -0.47
C LEU A 461 24.96 7.93 -1.28
N LYS A 462 25.59 7.71 -2.44
CA LYS A 462 25.91 8.78 -3.39
C LYS A 462 24.63 9.43 -3.89
N VAL A 463 23.66 8.64 -4.35
CA VAL A 463 22.37 9.14 -4.86
C VAL A 463 21.57 9.88 -3.79
N LEU A 464 21.56 9.38 -2.55
CA LEU A 464 20.79 9.95 -1.43
C LEU A 464 21.46 11.14 -0.74
N GLN A 465 22.67 11.51 -1.14
CA GLN A 465 23.43 12.60 -0.51
C GLN A 465 22.66 13.94 -0.40
N PRO A 466 21.86 14.37 -1.39
CA PRO A 466 21.05 15.59 -1.28
C PRO A 466 19.97 15.56 -0.20
N CYS A 467 19.60 14.37 0.30
CA CYS A 467 18.58 14.20 1.33
C CYS A 467 19.14 14.25 2.76
N ARG A 468 20.47 14.32 2.94
CA ARG A 468 21.11 14.42 4.27
C ARG A 468 20.61 15.59 5.14
N PRO A 469 20.25 16.77 4.58
CA PRO A 469 19.72 17.86 5.39
C PRO A 469 18.39 17.58 6.10
N ILE A 470 17.64 16.54 5.68
CA ILE A 470 16.37 16.17 6.32
C ILE A 470 16.64 15.54 7.69
N ASP A 471 16.41 16.30 8.77
CA ASP A 471 16.61 15.80 10.13
C ASP A 471 15.30 15.21 10.72
N GLY A 472 15.33 13.90 11.01
CA GLY A 472 14.23 13.19 11.66
C GLY A 472 13.98 13.57 13.14
N LEU A 473 14.87 14.35 13.75
CA LEU A 473 14.77 14.81 15.14
C LEU A 473 14.50 16.31 15.30
N ASP A 474 14.37 17.03 14.18
CA ASP A 474 14.00 18.45 14.16
C ASP A 474 12.48 18.62 14.39
N LEU A 475 12.07 18.57 15.66
CA LEU A 475 10.66 18.54 16.04
C LEU A 475 9.88 19.75 15.55
N ASP A 476 10.50 20.94 15.54
CA ASP A 476 9.86 22.18 15.13
C ASP A 476 9.56 22.15 13.63
N ALA A 477 10.51 21.70 12.82
CA ALA A 477 10.30 21.50 11.39
C ALA A 477 9.18 20.50 11.09
N TRP A 478 9.14 19.38 11.82
CA TRP A 478 8.09 18.39 11.67
C TRP A 478 6.73 18.87 12.15
N GLU A 479 6.67 19.72 13.17
CA GLU A 479 5.44 20.39 13.59
C GLU A 479 4.93 21.31 12.48
N THR A 480 5.80 22.14 11.90
CA THR A 480 5.48 22.99 10.75
C THR A 480 4.94 22.18 9.57
N ILE A 481 5.58 21.07 9.18
CA ILE A 481 5.08 20.19 8.10
C ILE A 481 3.70 19.62 8.44
N MET A 482 3.47 19.18 9.68
CA MET A 482 2.23 18.50 10.07
C MET A 482 1.06 19.45 10.31
N GLN A 483 1.33 20.71 10.66
CA GLN A 483 0.33 21.77 10.77
C GLN A 483 -0.01 22.42 9.42
N THR A 484 0.87 22.27 8.43
CA THR A 484 0.66 22.81 7.09
C THR A 484 -0.09 21.82 6.18
N GLY A 485 -0.91 22.37 5.28
CA GLY A 485 -1.67 21.61 4.28
C GLY A 485 -2.96 20.98 4.83
N SER A 486 -3.85 20.63 3.89
CA SER A 486 -5.19 20.15 4.21
C SER A 486 -5.28 18.62 4.31
N SER A 487 -4.33 17.89 3.71
CA SER A 487 -4.35 16.43 3.64
C SER A 487 -2.97 15.79 3.80
N ALA A 488 -2.96 14.52 4.22
CA ALA A 488 -1.73 13.71 4.27
C ALA A 488 -1.08 13.55 2.89
N THR A 489 -1.89 13.40 1.84
CA THR A 489 -1.42 13.25 0.46
C THR A 489 -0.63 14.46 -0.04
N GLU A 490 -1.07 15.68 0.27
CA GLU A 490 -0.33 16.91 -0.08
C GLU A 490 1.07 16.93 0.57
N ARG A 491 1.16 16.53 1.84
CA ARG A 491 2.44 16.44 2.56
C ARG A 491 3.35 15.36 2.00
N GLU A 492 2.80 14.18 1.70
CA GLU A 492 3.55 13.08 1.06
C GLU A 492 4.13 13.52 -0.29
N ASN A 493 3.31 14.18 -1.11
CA ASN A 493 3.72 14.68 -2.41
C ASN A 493 4.77 15.77 -2.28
N HIS A 494 4.63 16.70 -1.34
CA HIS A 494 5.65 17.74 -1.08
C HIS A 494 7.01 17.15 -0.75
N ILE A 495 7.04 16.26 0.23
CA ILE A 495 8.25 15.58 0.67
C ILE A 495 8.87 14.79 -0.50
N TYR A 496 8.07 14.01 -1.23
CA TYR A 496 8.54 13.23 -2.36
C TYR A 496 9.11 14.12 -3.47
N HIS A 497 8.36 15.14 -3.91
CA HIS A 497 8.78 15.99 -5.01
C HIS A 497 10.07 16.73 -4.66
N TRP A 498 10.19 17.29 -3.46
CA TRP A 498 11.42 17.92 -3.03
C TRP A 498 12.63 16.96 -3.10
N MET A 499 12.50 15.76 -2.52
CA MET A 499 13.60 14.78 -2.53
C MET A 499 13.94 14.32 -3.95
N SER A 500 12.93 14.04 -4.78
CA SER A 500 13.13 13.58 -6.15
C SER A 500 13.85 14.62 -7.00
N TRP A 501 13.52 15.91 -6.85
CA TRP A 501 14.19 17.01 -7.53
C TRP A 501 15.63 17.18 -7.03
N ALA A 502 15.86 17.10 -5.72
CA ALA A 502 17.19 17.20 -5.13
C ALA A 502 18.13 16.10 -5.65
N ILE A 503 17.64 14.86 -5.68
CA ILE A 503 18.39 13.69 -6.16
C ILE A 503 18.66 13.81 -7.67
N TYR A 504 17.63 14.14 -8.45
CA TYR A 504 17.75 14.21 -9.90
C TYR A 504 18.68 15.32 -10.36
N ASP A 505 18.60 16.51 -9.75
CA ASP A 505 19.51 17.61 -10.07
C ASP A 505 20.95 17.31 -9.64
N TYR A 506 21.17 16.73 -8.45
CA TYR A 506 22.51 16.33 -8.02
C TYR A 506 23.13 15.29 -8.94
N HIS A 507 22.37 14.29 -9.38
CA HIS A 507 22.87 13.29 -10.33
C HIS A 507 23.35 13.93 -11.63
N ARG A 508 22.63 14.97 -12.08
CA ARG A 508 22.91 15.68 -13.33
C ARG A 508 24.05 16.70 -13.21
N THR A 509 24.13 17.42 -12.10
CA THR A 509 25.05 18.57 -11.93
C THR A 509 26.27 18.23 -11.09
N GLY A 510 26.20 17.17 -10.27
CA GLY A 510 27.19 16.86 -9.23
C GLY A 510 27.26 17.88 -8.09
N LYS A 511 26.37 18.88 -8.07
CA LYS A 511 26.41 19.99 -7.10
C LYS A 511 25.44 19.76 -5.96
N LEU A 512 25.93 19.95 -4.74
CA LEU A 512 25.11 19.90 -3.53
C LEU A 512 24.73 21.31 -3.09
N VAL A 513 23.46 21.46 -2.70
CA VAL A 513 22.96 22.65 -2.04
C VAL A 513 23.47 22.67 -0.59
N ALA A 514 23.83 23.85 -0.09
CA ALA A 514 24.25 24.01 1.29
C ALA A 514 23.13 23.60 2.26
N PRO A 515 23.41 22.91 3.39
CA PRO A 515 22.37 22.35 4.25
C PRO A 515 21.35 23.38 4.76
N GLU A 516 21.79 24.59 5.10
CA GLU A 516 20.97 25.71 5.54
C GLU A 516 20.05 26.29 4.45
N LEU A 517 20.42 26.12 3.18
CA LEU A 517 19.56 26.49 2.04
C LEU A 517 18.59 25.36 1.67
N ALA A 518 18.99 24.10 1.89
CA ALA A 518 18.17 22.93 1.64
C ALA A 518 17.04 22.81 2.68
N TRP A 519 17.41 22.74 3.97
CA TRP A 519 16.50 22.62 5.11
C TRP A 519 16.31 23.99 5.78
N ASN A 520 15.70 24.91 5.04
CA ASN A 520 15.66 26.35 5.31
C ASN A 520 14.68 26.76 6.42
N ILE A 521 14.90 26.27 7.64
CA ILE A 521 14.05 26.54 8.80
C ILE A 521 14.90 26.89 10.02
N GLU A 522 14.47 27.89 10.78
CA GLU A 522 15.13 28.31 12.01
C GLU A 522 14.08 28.57 13.10
N ASN A 523 14.17 27.86 14.22
CA ASN A 523 13.22 27.94 15.33
C ASN A 523 11.75 27.73 14.90
N GLY A 524 11.52 26.80 13.96
CA GLY A 524 10.19 26.48 13.43
C GLY A 524 9.70 27.40 12.29
N GLU A 525 10.40 28.49 12.01
CA GLU A 525 10.03 29.47 11.00
C GLU A 525 10.86 29.31 9.71
N PRO A 526 10.23 29.24 8.52
CA PRO A 526 10.94 29.20 7.25
C PRO A 526 11.82 30.44 7.04
N THR A 527 13.05 30.25 6.56
CA THR A 527 13.93 31.36 6.15
C THR A 527 13.69 31.75 4.69
N GLU A 528 13.99 33.01 4.33
CA GLU A 528 13.80 33.56 2.99
C GLU A 528 14.80 32.98 1.97
N VAL A 529 14.53 31.75 1.54
CA VAL A 529 15.31 31.04 0.52
C VAL A 529 14.39 30.77 -0.68
N PRO A 530 14.77 31.16 -1.91
CA PRO A 530 13.96 30.82 -3.07
C PRO A 530 13.99 29.30 -3.32
N SER A 531 12.83 28.74 -3.64
CA SER A 531 12.73 27.32 -4.00
C SER A 531 13.49 27.02 -5.30
N ALA A 532 14.28 25.96 -5.29
CA ALA A 532 15.03 25.42 -6.42
C ALA A 532 15.23 23.91 -6.21
N PRO A 533 15.73 23.14 -7.19
CA PRO A 533 16.00 21.71 -6.99
C PRO A 533 16.92 21.48 -5.79
N GLY A 534 16.44 20.77 -4.76
CA GLY A 534 17.18 20.52 -3.51
C GLY A 534 17.37 21.72 -2.58
N GLN A 535 16.73 22.86 -2.87
CA GLN A 535 16.81 24.08 -2.10
C GLN A 535 15.40 24.55 -1.69
N GLY A 536 15.27 25.11 -0.49
CA GLY A 536 14.02 25.74 -0.06
C GLY A 536 12.93 24.71 0.24
N PHE A 537 13.19 23.73 1.11
CA PHE A 537 12.18 22.73 1.51
C PHE A 537 10.88 23.37 2.02
N PHE A 538 10.99 24.46 2.78
CA PHE A 538 9.86 25.18 3.38
C PHE A 538 9.40 26.38 2.54
N SER A 539 9.99 26.57 1.36
CA SER A 539 9.77 27.75 0.53
C SER A 539 8.55 27.60 -0.38
N PRO A 540 7.90 28.71 -0.77
CA PRO A 540 6.89 28.69 -1.82
C PRO A 540 7.51 28.27 -3.15
N VAL A 541 6.67 27.81 -4.10
CA VAL A 541 7.14 27.55 -5.47
C VAL A 541 7.75 28.81 -6.07
N ASN A 542 8.84 28.63 -6.83
CA ASN A 542 9.56 29.75 -7.44
C ASN A 542 9.13 29.92 -8.91
N SER A 543 8.56 31.07 -9.24
CA SER A 543 8.15 31.44 -10.60
C SER A 543 9.31 31.58 -11.57
N ASP A 544 10.55 31.76 -11.11
CA ASP A 544 11.73 31.87 -11.98
C ASP A 544 12.02 30.58 -12.76
N PHE A 545 11.48 29.45 -12.31
CA PHE A 545 11.56 28.17 -13.03
C PHE A 545 10.37 27.93 -13.96
N PHE A 546 9.43 28.87 -14.08
CA PHE A 546 8.30 28.71 -14.99
C PHE A 546 8.78 28.67 -16.45
N ALA A 547 8.30 27.64 -17.15
CA ALA A 547 8.44 27.48 -18.57
C ALA A 547 7.15 26.89 -19.14
N GLY A 548 6.81 27.29 -20.35
CA GLY A 548 5.58 26.87 -21.02
C GLY A 548 5.57 27.26 -22.48
N THR A 549 4.47 26.91 -23.14
CA THR A 549 4.22 27.34 -24.53
C THR A 549 2.76 27.74 -24.70
N LEU A 550 2.52 28.71 -25.57
CA LEU A 550 1.21 29.10 -26.05
C LEU A 550 1.16 28.81 -27.56
N LYS A 551 0.13 28.11 -28.02
CA LYS A 551 -0.13 27.83 -29.43
C LYS A 551 -1.51 28.38 -29.78
N VAL A 552 -1.60 29.16 -30.85
CA VAL A 552 -2.85 29.72 -31.36
C VAL A 552 -3.04 29.21 -32.78
N GLU A 553 -4.22 28.68 -33.09
CA GLU A 553 -4.54 28.15 -34.42
C GLU A 553 -5.90 28.64 -34.88
N GLY A 554 -6.06 28.89 -36.16
CA GLY A 554 -7.36 29.17 -36.77
C GLY A 554 -8.01 30.48 -36.30
N ILE A 555 -7.23 31.46 -35.85
CA ILE A 555 -7.77 32.81 -35.62
C ILE A 555 -7.96 33.51 -36.97
N SER A 556 -9.12 34.16 -37.15
CA SER A 556 -9.48 34.80 -38.42
C SER A 556 -8.79 36.16 -38.59
N ASP A 557 -8.36 36.44 -39.82
CA ASP A 557 -7.87 37.76 -40.22
C ASP A 557 -8.99 38.81 -40.22
N ASP A 558 -10.26 38.39 -40.27
CA ASP A 558 -11.39 39.31 -40.13
C ASP A 558 -11.48 39.80 -38.68
N TYR A 559 -11.28 41.11 -38.53
CA TYR A 559 -11.41 41.83 -37.27
C TYR A 559 -12.71 41.52 -36.52
N TRP A 560 -13.81 41.30 -37.25
CA TRP A 560 -15.13 41.07 -36.67
C TRP A 560 -15.34 39.65 -36.16
N GLU A 561 -14.61 38.66 -36.70
CA GLU A 561 -14.76 37.25 -36.32
C GLU A 561 -14.08 36.89 -34.99
N GLY A 562 -13.11 37.68 -34.53
CA GLY A 562 -12.48 37.52 -33.23
C GLY A 562 -11.87 36.13 -33.04
N LEU A 563 -12.28 35.41 -31.98
CA LEU A 563 -11.82 34.04 -31.70
C LEU A 563 -12.65 32.94 -32.38
N ASN A 564 -13.49 33.27 -33.38
CA ASN A 564 -14.33 32.26 -34.00
C ASN A 564 -13.51 31.12 -34.63
N GLN A 565 -13.78 29.86 -34.24
CA GLN A 565 -13.05 28.65 -34.63
C GLN A 565 -11.58 28.60 -34.22
N ALA A 566 -11.09 29.60 -33.48
CA ALA A 566 -9.74 29.59 -32.97
C ALA A 566 -9.55 28.44 -31.97
N THR A 567 -8.34 27.93 -31.86
CA THR A 567 -7.91 27.05 -30.79
C THR A 567 -6.75 27.69 -30.06
N ILE A 568 -6.85 27.84 -28.75
CA ILE A 568 -5.76 28.30 -27.90
C ILE A 568 -5.31 27.12 -27.04
N THR A 569 -4.04 26.73 -27.19
CA THR A 569 -3.42 25.68 -26.39
C THR A 569 -2.31 26.26 -25.53
N VAL A 570 -2.45 26.19 -24.22
CA VAL A 570 -1.45 26.60 -23.23
C VAL A 570 -0.80 25.36 -22.66
N ARG A 571 0.51 25.36 -22.50
CA ARG A 571 1.32 24.30 -21.89
C ARG A 571 2.14 24.92 -20.77
N ALA A 572 2.23 24.23 -19.64
CA ALA A 572 3.11 24.57 -18.53
C ALA A 572 3.95 23.35 -18.15
N GLU A 573 5.26 23.51 -18.13
CA GLU A 573 6.20 22.46 -17.70
C GLU A 573 6.17 22.31 -16.17
N GLU A 574 6.79 21.25 -15.66
CA GLU A 574 7.08 21.09 -14.23
C GLU A 574 7.90 22.25 -13.68
N ILE A 575 7.68 22.56 -12.40
CA ILE A 575 8.57 23.42 -11.63
C ILE A 575 9.11 22.66 -10.40
N PRO A 576 10.32 23.00 -9.91
CA PRO A 576 10.87 22.40 -8.70
C PRO A 576 9.96 22.60 -7.48
N ASN A 577 9.90 21.57 -6.64
CA ASN A 577 9.14 21.55 -5.37
C ASN A 577 7.63 21.78 -5.49
N GLU A 578 7.06 21.65 -6.69
CA GLU A 578 5.62 21.60 -6.88
C GLU A 578 5.03 20.34 -6.25
N SER A 579 3.93 20.49 -5.51
CA SER A 579 3.23 19.36 -4.89
C SER A 579 1.71 19.45 -4.95
N ILE A 580 1.18 20.49 -5.60
CA ILE A 580 -0.23 20.68 -5.90
C ILE A 580 -0.38 20.74 -7.42
N ALA A 581 -1.38 20.04 -7.96
CA ALA A 581 -1.63 20.05 -9.39
C ALA A 581 -1.83 21.48 -9.94
N LYS A 582 -1.04 21.87 -10.95
CA LYS A 582 -1.19 23.17 -11.61
C LYS A 582 -2.61 23.38 -12.12
N THR A 583 -2.98 24.65 -12.23
CA THR A 583 -4.21 25.06 -12.92
C THR A 583 -3.87 26.06 -14.01
N ILE A 584 -4.53 25.94 -15.15
CA ILE A 584 -4.44 26.86 -16.25
C ILE A 584 -5.84 27.42 -16.48
N SER A 585 -5.96 28.74 -16.57
CA SER A 585 -7.21 29.42 -16.86
C SER A 585 -7.06 30.42 -17.99
N ILE A 586 -8.09 30.50 -18.83
CA ILE A 586 -8.18 31.44 -19.94
C ILE A 586 -9.44 32.29 -19.73
N ILE A 587 -9.25 33.60 -19.57
CA ILE A 587 -10.29 34.61 -19.31
C ILE A 587 -10.38 35.55 -20.52
N TYR A 588 -11.59 35.93 -20.94
CA TYR A 588 -11.81 36.75 -22.13
C TYR A 588 -12.35 38.12 -21.76
N TYR A 589 -11.88 39.14 -22.45
CA TYR A 589 -12.29 40.52 -22.26
C TYR A 589 -12.95 41.06 -23.53
N ASP A 590 -13.98 41.87 -23.37
CA ASP A 590 -14.57 42.61 -24.49
C ASP A 590 -13.90 43.96 -24.74
N LYS A 591 -14.37 44.70 -25.75
CA LYS A 591 -13.83 46.01 -26.11
C LYS A 591 -13.91 47.05 -24.99
N ASP A 592 -14.82 46.87 -24.03
CA ASP A 592 -14.96 47.74 -22.86
C ASP A 592 -14.07 47.29 -21.69
N GLY A 593 -13.25 46.25 -21.90
CA GLY A 593 -12.37 45.67 -20.88
C GLY A 593 -13.12 44.83 -19.85
N LYS A 594 -14.38 44.44 -20.11
CA LYS A 594 -15.18 43.65 -19.18
C LYS A 594 -14.98 42.16 -19.42
N GLU A 595 -14.80 41.41 -18.33
CA GLU A 595 -14.73 39.95 -18.36
C GLU A 595 -16.03 39.35 -18.92
N ARG A 596 -15.90 38.48 -19.92
CA ARG A 596 -17.00 37.71 -20.49
C ARG A 596 -17.07 36.32 -19.85
N LEU A 597 -18.09 36.11 -19.02
CA LEU A 597 -18.42 34.80 -18.46
C LEU A 597 -18.95 33.86 -19.55
N GLU A 598 -18.24 32.76 -19.80
CA GLU A 598 -18.71 31.69 -20.69
C GLU A 598 -19.83 30.90 -19.99
N ARG A 599 -21.02 30.81 -20.60
CA ARG A 599 -22.22 30.20 -19.96
C ARG A 599 -22.16 28.67 -19.77
N ARG A 600 -21.16 27.97 -20.33
CA ARG A 600 -21.09 26.49 -20.31
C ARG A 600 -19.91 25.89 -19.56
N THR A 601 -19.02 26.69 -18.99
CA THR A 601 -17.85 26.20 -18.25
C THR A 601 -17.77 26.99 -16.95
N LYS A 602 -17.93 26.32 -15.81
CA LYS A 602 -17.49 26.88 -14.52
C LYS A 602 -15.98 27.16 -14.68
N HIS A 603 -15.59 28.40 -15.01
CA HIS A 603 -14.23 28.87 -15.31
C HIS A 603 -13.35 27.79 -15.96
N THR A 604 -13.13 27.86 -17.27
CA THR A 604 -12.14 27.13 -18.10
C THR A 604 -10.83 26.75 -17.36
N LYS A 605 -10.92 25.79 -16.42
CA LYS A 605 -9.86 25.23 -15.57
C LYS A 605 -9.68 23.80 -16.02
N GLY A 606 -8.57 23.49 -16.66
CA GLY A 606 -8.12 22.11 -16.90
C GLY A 606 -6.95 22.01 -17.88
N PRO A 607 -6.33 20.82 -18.08
CA PRO A 607 -6.56 19.59 -17.34
C PRO A 607 -5.28 18.77 -17.02
N ARG A 608 -5.05 18.52 -15.73
CA ARG A 608 -4.67 17.21 -15.16
C ARG A 608 -4.75 17.39 -13.65
N LYS A 609 -5.27 16.40 -12.92
CA LYS A 609 -5.17 16.38 -11.45
C LYS A 609 -3.78 15.89 -10.97
N ALA A 610 -2.85 15.73 -11.90
CA ALA A 610 -1.49 15.29 -11.63
C ALA A 610 -0.61 16.52 -11.35
N ILE A 611 0.40 16.31 -10.51
CA ILE A 611 1.42 17.31 -10.19
C ILE A 611 2.43 17.34 -11.34
N GLY A 612 2.93 18.52 -11.70
CA GLY A 612 3.92 18.68 -12.76
C GLY A 612 3.33 19.20 -14.07
N TYR A 613 3.75 18.63 -15.20
CA TYR A 613 3.32 19.06 -16.53
C TYR A 613 1.80 19.15 -16.65
N ASN A 614 1.34 20.26 -17.22
CA ASN A 614 -0.06 20.50 -17.49
C ASN A 614 -0.25 21.28 -18.79
N PHE A 615 -1.44 21.23 -19.37
CA PHE A 615 -1.78 21.99 -20.57
C PHE A 615 -3.27 22.37 -20.51
N LEU A 616 -3.76 23.14 -21.48
CA LEU A 616 -5.17 23.45 -21.68
C LEU A 616 -5.35 23.73 -23.15
N SER A 617 -6.21 22.98 -23.84
CA SER A 617 -6.59 23.30 -25.22
C SER A 617 -8.07 23.70 -25.24
N GLN A 618 -8.33 24.93 -25.69
CA GLN A 618 -9.67 25.51 -25.78
C GLN A 618 -9.99 25.82 -27.23
N LEU A 619 -10.97 25.09 -27.77
CA LEU A 619 -11.59 25.37 -29.08
C LEU A 619 -12.75 26.33 -28.89
N PHE A 620 -12.74 27.43 -29.64
CA PHE A 620 -13.78 28.44 -29.63
C PHE A 620 -14.84 28.13 -30.69
N GLN A 621 -15.95 27.55 -30.28
CA GLN A 621 -17.05 27.22 -31.21
C GLN A 621 -17.77 28.47 -31.73
N THR A 622 -18.27 28.38 -32.96
CA THR A 622 -19.11 29.38 -33.63
C THR A 622 -20.30 29.78 -32.76
N SER A 623 -20.17 30.93 -32.09
CA SER A 623 -21.27 31.54 -31.34
C SER A 623 -21.15 33.04 -31.43
N THR A 624 -22.27 33.76 -31.26
CA THR A 624 -22.31 35.23 -31.22
C THR A 624 -21.44 35.86 -30.12
N LYS A 625 -20.74 35.06 -29.31
CA LYS A 625 -19.97 35.47 -28.13
C LYS A 625 -18.45 35.50 -28.34
N THR A 626 -17.92 34.83 -29.37
CA THR A 626 -16.52 34.98 -29.80
C THR A 626 -16.30 36.31 -30.54
N HIS A 627 -17.38 36.86 -31.11
CA HIS A 627 -17.41 38.20 -31.69
C HIS A 627 -17.29 39.27 -30.62
N GLY A 628 -16.36 40.21 -30.80
CA GLY A 628 -16.16 41.35 -29.88
C GLY A 628 -15.35 41.03 -28.62
N VAL A 629 -14.67 39.87 -28.57
CA VAL A 629 -13.52 39.68 -27.69
C VAL A 629 -12.40 40.62 -28.17
N SER A 630 -11.78 41.36 -27.25
CA SER A 630 -10.67 42.28 -27.52
C SER A 630 -9.33 41.74 -27.03
N ALA A 631 -9.37 40.89 -25.99
CA ALA A 631 -8.18 40.32 -25.38
C ALA A 631 -8.49 39.02 -24.63
N VAL A 632 -7.44 38.24 -24.40
CA VAL A 632 -7.45 36.97 -23.66
C VAL A 632 -6.38 37.04 -22.58
N GLU A 633 -6.73 36.80 -21.33
CA GLU A 633 -5.78 36.64 -20.23
C GLU A 633 -5.58 35.17 -19.92
N ILE A 634 -4.33 34.78 -19.90
CA ILE A 634 -3.89 33.43 -19.58
C ILE A 634 -3.23 33.49 -18.21
N THR A 635 -3.70 32.66 -17.29
CA THR A 635 -3.10 32.50 -15.97
C THR A 635 -2.72 31.04 -15.76
N VAL A 636 -1.46 30.80 -15.40
CA VAL A 636 -0.99 29.51 -14.89
C VAL A 636 -0.73 29.69 -13.40
N SER A 637 -1.36 28.86 -12.58
CA SER A 637 -1.12 28.81 -11.14
C SER A 637 -0.51 27.46 -10.76
N SER A 638 0.50 27.50 -9.90
CA SER A 638 1.18 26.33 -9.36
C SER A 638 1.35 26.49 -7.86
N GLY A 639 1.71 25.41 -7.18
CA GLY A 639 1.71 25.42 -5.74
C GLY A 639 2.41 24.26 -5.09
N ASN A 640 2.70 24.46 -3.82
CA ASN A 640 3.18 23.42 -2.93
C ASN A 640 2.52 23.55 -1.55
N LEU A 641 2.98 22.72 -0.60
CA LEU A 641 2.43 22.65 0.75
C LEU A 641 2.38 24.03 1.44
N PHE A 642 3.39 24.88 1.21
CA PHE A 642 3.58 26.15 1.93
C PHE A 642 3.01 27.38 1.20
N SER A 643 2.72 27.28 -0.09
CA SER A 643 2.20 28.40 -0.90
C SER A 643 0.74 28.26 -1.31
N GLY A 644 0.17 27.05 -1.28
CA GLY A 644 -1.09 26.79 -1.97
C GLY A 644 -0.96 27.09 -3.47
N LEU A 645 -2.08 27.29 -4.18
CA LEU A 645 -2.03 27.70 -5.59
C LEU A 645 -1.81 29.21 -5.72
N VAL A 646 -0.67 29.58 -6.28
CA VAL A 646 -0.30 30.97 -6.61
C VAL A 646 -0.12 31.15 -8.12
N PRO A 647 -0.50 32.28 -8.72
CA PRO A 647 -0.18 32.59 -10.11
C PRO A 647 1.34 32.64 -10.31
N ILE A 648 1.86 31.80 -11.20
CA ILE A 648 3.29 31.79 -11.60
C ILE A 648 3.50 32.40 -13.00
N PHE A 649 2.41 32.55 -13.76
CA PHE A 649 2.40 33.27 -15.02
C PHE A 649 1.01 33.88 -15.20
N ARG A 650 0.98 35.14 -15.60
CA ARG A 650 -0.24 35.87 -15.93
C ARG A 650 0.07 36.86 -17.04
N GLN A 651 -0.52 36.65 -18.21
CA GLN A 651 -0.35 37.56 -19.34
C GLN A 651 -1.68 37.79 -20.03
N LYS A 652 -1.95 39.05 -20.38
CA LYS A 652 -3.05 39.45 -21.24
C LYS A 652 -2.52 39.65 -22.66
N TYR A 653 -3.22 39.07 -23.62
CA TYR A 653 -2.93 39.15 -25.05
C TYR A 653 -4.09 39.82 -25.78
N SER A 654 -3.83 40.86 -26.57
CA SER A 654 -4.80 41.44 -27.49
C SER A 654 -5.11 40.45 -28.62
N ILE A 655 -6.26 40.60 -29.29
CA ILE A 655 -6.58 39.75 -30.45
C ILE A 655 -5.55 39.93 -31.57
N ASP A 656 -5.00 41.13 -31.74
CA ASP A 656 -3.99 41.39 -32.77
C ASP A 656 -2.66 40.71 -32.44
N GLU A 657 -2.26 40.68 -31.16
CA GLU A 657 -1.13 39.86 -30.69
C GLU A 657 -1.36 38.36 -30.95
N LEU A 658 -2.57 37.85 -30.69
CA LEU A 658 -2.90 36.46 -30.97
C LEU A 658 -2.88 36.14 -32.47
N ARG A 659 -3.20 37.10 -33.33
CA ARG A 659 -3.05 36.95 -34.80
C ARG A 659 -1.59 36.88 -35.23
N LEU A 660 -0.72 37.68 -34.62
CA LEU A 660 0.72 37.66 -34.92
C LEU A 660 1.35 36.30 -34.64
N ILE A 661 0.81 35.55 -33.66
CA ILE A 661 1.28 34.20 -33.32
C ILE A 661 0.38 33.09 -33.88
N ASN A 662 -0.53 33.40 -34.80
CA ASN A 662 -1.42 32.42 -35.41
C ASN A 662 -0.65 31.38 -36.21
N ASN A 663 -0.91 30.11 -35.95
CA ASN A 663 -0.19 28.95 -36.50
C ASN A 663 1.31 28.91 -36.15
N SER A 664 1.76 29.75 -35.20
CA SER A 664 3.11 29.73 -34.63
C SER A 664 3.07 29.22 -33.18
N GLY A 665 4.26 28.87 -32.65
CA GLY A 665 4.45 28.59 -31.24
C GLY A 665 4.98 29.82 -30.52
N LEU A 666 4.41 30.18 -29.37
CA LEU A 666 4.98 31.16 -28.47
C LEU A 666 5.59 30.42 -27.27
N VAL A 667 6.90 30.52 -27.09
CA VAL A 667 7.59 30.03 -25.90
C VAL A 667 7.49 31.11 -24.83
N ILE A 668 7.03 30.73 -23.64
CA ILE A 668 6.89 31.62 -22.47
C ILE A 668 7.75 31.07 -21.33
N GLY A 669 8.56 31.91 -20.70
CA GLY A 669 9.39 31.46 -19.58
C GLY A 669 10.17 32.57 -18.91
N SER A 670 10.49 32.39 -17.63
CA SER A 670 11.12 33.42 -16.80
C SER A 670 12.59 33.67 -17.16
N THR A 671 13.24 32.70 -17.83
CA THR A 671 14.62 32.85 -18.30
C THR A 671 14.65 33.37 -19.74
N PRO A 672 15.35 34.48 -20.03
CA PRO A 672 15.53 34.96 -21.41
C PRO A 672 16.27 33.95 -22.27
N ILE A 673 15.88 33.82 -23.54
CA ILE A 673 16.64 33.06 -24.53
C ILE A 673 17.84 33.91 -24.95
N THR A 674 19.01 33.63 -24.39
CA THR A 674 20.27 34.29 -24.75
C THR A 674 20.77 33.76 -26.10
N SER A 675 20.37 34.45 -27.18
CA SER A 675 20.96 34.45 -28.53
C SER A 675 21.26 33.11 -29.22
N TYR A 676 20.37 32.70 -30.13
CA TYR A 676 20.73 31.96 -31.35
C TYR A 676 19.89 32.50 -32.50
N SER A 677 20.53 33.23 -33.42
CA SER A 677 19.94 33.60 -34.70
C SER A 677 19.92 32.34 -35.58
N SER A 678 18.73 31.80 -35.81
CA SER A 678 18.46 30.59 -36.60
C SER A 678 19.22 29.33 -36.16
N VAL A 679 18.49 28.40 -35.56
CA VAL A 679 18.78 27.00 -35.84
C VAL A 679 18.34 26.77 -37.30
N ASP A 680 19.07 25.97 -38.07
CA ASP A 680 18.95 25.88 -39.55
C ASP A 680 17.50 25.78 -40.10
N ASP A 681 16.53 25.33 -39.28
CA ASP A 681 15.14 25.15 -39.67
C ASP A 681 14.09 25.97 -38.88
N VAL A 682 14.49 26.85 -37.94
CA VAL A 682 13.53 27.56 -37.07
C VAL A 682 13.95 29.01 -36.80
N ILE A 683 13.01 29.94 -36.95
CA ILE A 683 13.15 31.36 -36.61
C ILE A 683 12.63 31.57 -35.19
N ILE A 684 13.46 32.20 -34.34
CA ILE A 684 13.11 32.58 -32.96
C ILE A 684 13.19 34.10 -32.85
N GLU A 685 12.07 34.74 -32.60
CA GLU A 685 11.97 36.20 -32.47
C GLU A 685 11.39 36.58 -31.11
N GLN A 686 11.95 37.61 -30.48
CA GLN A 686 11.41 38.11 -29.22
C GLN A 686 10.02 38.73 -29.46
N PHE A 687 9.03 38.26 -28.72
CA PHE A 687 7.66 38.76 -28.78
C PHE A 687 7.46 39.84 -27.72
N GLN A 688 7.15 41.06 -28.16
CA GLN A 688 6.82 42.17 -27.26
C GLN A 688 5.32 42.30 -27.15
N THR A 689 4.81 42.23 -25.93
CA THR A 689 3.40 42.44 -25.62
C THR A 689 3.10 43.90 -25.29
N GLU A 690 1.87 44.35 -25.55
CA GLU A 690 1.32 45.67 -25.21
C GLU A 690 1.30 45.89 -23.70
N THR A 691 1.02 44.84 -22.92
CA THR A 691 1.12 44.83 -21.46
C THR A 691 2.46 44.24 -21.03
N GLU A 692 3.11 44.89 -20.07
CA GLU A 692 4.37 44.42 -19.48
C GLU A 692 4.21 42.98 -18.97
N SER A 693 5.20 42.15 -19.30
CA SER A 693 5.23 40.72 -18.99
C SER A 693 6.37 40.46 -18.02
N ASP A 694 6.09 39.76 -16.92
CA ASP A 694 7.12 39.33 -15.95
C ASP A 694 8.01 38.21 -16.49
N VAL A 695 7.64 37.63 -17.64
CA VAL A 695 8.39 36.55 -18.31
C VAL A 695 8.82 36.95 -19.71
N SER A 696 9.89 36.31 -20.19
CA SER A 696 10.32 36.47 -21.58
C SER A 696 9.44 35.63 -22.51
N GLN A 697 9.16 36.18 -23.70
CA GLN A 697 8.28 35.55 -24.68
C GLN A 697 8.94 35.56 -26.05
N TYR A 698 8.88 34.43 -26.77
CA TYR A 698 9.53 34.27 -28.07
C TYR A 698 8.63 33.54 -29.05
N VAL A 699 8.39 34.12 -30.22
CA VAL A 699 7.71 33.44 -31.32
C VAL A 699 8.69 32.49 -31.99
N VAL A 700 8.22 31.27 -32.21
CA VAL A 700 8.95 30.19 -32.85
C VAL A 700 8.17 29.81 -34.10
N SER A 701 8.79 30.00 -35.26
CA SER A 701 8.20 29.74 -36.57
C SER A 701 9.12 28.84 -37.39
N PRO A 702 8.58 27.78 -38.03
CA PRO A 702 9.36 26.94 -38.94
C PRO A 702 9.83 27.77 -40.16
N THR A 703 11.03 27.50 -40.66
CA THR A 703 11.46 28.03 -41.97
C THR A 703 10.78 27.26 -43.10
N GLU A 704 10.86 27.78 -44.33
CA GLU A 704 10.34 27.06 -45.53
C GLU A 704 10.98 25.68 -45.73
N ASN A 705 12.18 25.46 -45.17
CA ASN A 705 12.92 24.20 -45.26
C ASN A 705 12.66 23.26 -44.08
N TYR A 706 11.82 23.64 -43.11
CA TYR A 706 11.52 22.81 -41.96
C TYR A 706 10.78 21.53 -42.39
N THR A 707 11.51 20.43 -42.41
CA THR A 707 10.92 19.09 -42.41
C THR A 707 10.76 18.61 -40.97
N PRO A 708 9.53 18.31 -40.51
CA PRO A 708 9.34 17.69 -39.21
C PRO A 708 10.15 16.39 -39.17
N THR A 709 11.11 16.31 -38.25
CA THR A 709 11.86 15.07 -38.06
C THR A 709 10.89 13.98 -37.61
N GLU A 710 10.73 12.92 -38.40
CA GLU A 710 10.12 11.69 -37.90
C GLU A 710 11.09 11.11 -36.87
N ILE A 711 10.82 11.40 -35.60
CA ILE A 711 11.56 10.82 -34.48
C ILE A 711 11.18 9.34 -34.44
N GLU A 712 12.14 8.47 -34.78
CA GLU A 712 12.06 7.04 -34.48
C GLU A 712 11.73 6.85 -33.01
N GLU A 713 10.94 5.84 -32.67
CA GLU A 713 10.47 5.66 -31.30
C GLU A 713 11.66 5.49 -30.32
N PRO A 714 11.96 6.48 -29.44
CA PRO A 714 13.11 6.38 -28.54
C PRO A 714 12.97 5.21 -27.58
N SER A 715 14.07 4.53 -27.27
CA SER A 715 14.13 3.57 -26.16
C SER A 715 13.65 4.21 -24.83
N PRO A 716 13.11 3.44 -23.88
CA PRO A 716 12.71 3.95 -22.57
C PRO A 716 13.78 4.76 -21.83
N GLU A 717 15.06 4.42 -22.03
CA GLU A 717 16.20 5.14 -21.48
C GLU A 717 16.41 6.51 -22.13
N GLU A 718 16.19 6.61 -23.45
CA GLU A 718 16.25 7.86 -24.20
C GLU A 718 15.09 8.79 -23.85
N ILE A 719 13.92 8.24 -23.52
CA ILE A 719 12.73 9.03 -23.13
C ILE A 719 13.06 10.01 -22.00
N ASP A 720 13.74 9.56 -20.95
CA ASP A 720 14.02 10.40 -19.78
C ASP A 720 14.95 11.57 -20.10
N GLN A 721 15.76 11.48 -21.16
CA GLN A 721 16.61 12.58 -21.62
C GLN A 721 15.78 13.77 -22.15
N PHE A 722 14.53 13.53 -22.53
CA PHE A 722 13.61 14.57 -23.02
C PHE A 722 12.89 15.34 -21.91
N PHE A 723 13.13 15.00 -20.63
CA PHE A 723 12.45 15.60 -19.49
C PHE A 723 13.45 16.34 -18.60
N SER A 724 13.07 17.53 -18.16
CA SER A 724 13.85 18.34 -17.22
C SER A 724 13.53 18.03 -15.76
N ALA A 725 12.56 17.13 -15.52
CA ALA A 725 11.99 16.84 -14.22
C ALA A 725 12.15 15.36 -13.85
N PRO A 726 12.25 15.05 -12.54
CA PRO A 726 12.25 13.68 -12.07
C PRO A 726 10.96 12.96 -12.50
N PRO A 727 10.99 11.62 -12.60
CA PRO A 727 9.81 10.83 -12.89
C PRO A 727 8.74 11.00 -11.80
N PRO A 728 7.46 10.71 -12.10
CA PRO A 728 6.40 10.73 -11.11
C PRO A 728 6.63 9.81 -9.90
N ARG A 729 5.84 10.04 -8.84
CA ARG A 729 5.87 9.25 -7.61
C ARG A 729 5.79 7.75 -7.88
N ASN A 730 6.70 6.99 -7.24
CA ASN A 730 6.80 5.54 -7.36
C ASN A 730 7.13 5.03 -8.77
N THR A 731 7.72 5.87 -9.61
CA THR A 731 8.17 5.50 -10.96
C THR A 731 9.64 5.82 -11.19
N CYS A 732 10.32 5.04 -12.04
CA CYS A 732 11.71 5.26 -12.43
C CYS A 732 11.89 5.91 -13.80
N TYR A 733 10.84 5.92 -14.63
CA TYR A 733 10.84 6.53 -15.96
C TYR A 733 9.59 7.36 -16.18
N GLN A 734 9.73 8.34 -17.05
CA GLN A 734 8.60 8.97 -17.70
C GLN A 734 7.97 7.96 -18.66
N THR A 735 6.65 7.84 -18.63
CA THR A 735 5.99 6.83 -19.46
C THR A 735 5.98 7.23 -20.93
N TRP A 736 6.07 6.26 -21.83
CA TRP A 736 5.82 6.45 -23.27
C TRP A 736 4.52 7.21 -23.56
N LYS A 737 3.47 6.88 -22.80
CA LYS A 737 2.20 7.58 -22.86
C LYS A 737 2.37 9.07 -22.56
N GLU A 738 3.16 9.42 -21.56
CA GLU A 738 3.46 10.79 -21.19
C GLU A 738 4.33 11.52 -22.21
N PHE A 739 5.35 10.84 -22.77
CA PHE A 739 6.15 11.39 -23.86
C PHE A 739 5.30 11.72 -25.08
N ASN A 740 4.54 10.75 -25.59
CA ASN A 740 3.63 10.95 -26.73
C ASN A 740 2.57 12.01 -26.43
N TYR A 741 2.11 12.08 -25.19
CA TYR A 741 1.18 13.10 -24.75
C TYR A 741 1.78 14.50 -24.79
N ARG A 742 3.00 14.70 -24.28
CA ARG A 742 3.70 15.99 -24.39
C ARG A 742 3.95 16.35 -25.83
N ARG A 743 4.40 15.38 -26.64
CA ARG A 743 4.67 15.53 -28.08
C ARG A 743 3.43 16.01 -28.84
N ALA A 744 2.26 15.42 -28.60
CA ALA A 744 1.02 15.79 -29.27
C ALA A 744 0.58 17.25 -29.04
N HIS A 745 1.07 17.90 -27.97
CA HIS A 745 0.73 19.27 -27.61
C HIS A 745 1.93 20.23 -27.71
N ARG A 746 3.04 19.81 -28.32
CA ARG A 746 4.16 20.71 -28.63
C ARG A 746 3.79 21.61 -29.82
N PRO A 747 4.12 22.91 -29.78
CA PRO A 747 4.11 23.73 -31.00
C PRO A 747 5.01 23.13 -32.08
N VAL A 748 4.65 23.32 -33.34
CA VAL A 748 5.49 22.97 -34.49
C VAL A 748 6.83 23.71 -34.33
N ALA A 749 7.94 23.00 -34.56
CA ALA A 749 9.29 23.57 -34.49
C ALA A 749 9.76 24.07 -33.10
N THR A 750 9.15 23.63 -31.99
CA THR A 750 9.64 24.05 -30.66
C THR A 750 11.05 23.52 -30.40
N PRO A 751 12.05 24.37 -30.14
CA PRO A 751 13.38 23.89 -29.76
C PRO A 751 13.33 23.09 -28.45
N CYS A 752 14.29 22.20 -28.23
CA CYS A 752 14.39 21.48 -26.96
C CYS A 752 14.49 22.51 -25.82
N MET A 753 13.57 22.51 -24.86
CA MET A 753 13.55 23.52 -23.78
C MET A 753 14.78 23.47 -22.86
N GLY A 754 15.54 22.37 -22.88
CA GLY A 754 16.81 22.27 -22.16
C GLY A 754 17.95 23.05 -22.82
N CYS A 755 18.14 22.93 -24.14
CA CYS A 755 19.26 23.55 -24.86
C CYS A 755 18.87 24.67 -25.83
N LEU A 756 17.56 24.87 -26.04
CA LEU A 756 16.93 25.80 -26.99
C LEU A 756 17.49 25.75 -28.42
N SER A 757 18.12 24.65 -28.81
CA SER A 757 18.94 24.56 -30.02
C SER A 757 18.29 23.82 -31.20
N GLY A 758 16.95 23.71 -31.28
CA GLY A 758 16.21 23.25 -32.48
C GLY A 758 16.75 21.99 -33.20
N ALA A 759 16.05 20.86 -33.10
CA ALA A 759 16.52 19.53 -33.53
C ALA A 759 17.67 18.99 -32.67
N HIS A 760 17.52 17.72 -32.26
CA HIS A 760 18.44 17.06 -31.34
C HIS A 760 19.73 16.71 -32.08
N ASN A 761 20.68 17.64 -32.18
CA ASN A 761 22.06 17.31 -32.51
C ASN A 761 22.78 16.95 -31.21
N GLU A 762 23.03 15.65 -30.99
CA GLU A 762 23.70 15.14 -29.79
C GLU A 762 25.06 15.82 -29.52
N GLU A 763 25.77 16.27 -30.57
CA GLU A 763 27.08 16.90 -30.45
C GLU A 763 27.03 18.39 -30.06
N ASN A 764 25.90 19.07 -30.30
CA ASN A 764 25.75 20.53 -30.11
C ASN A 764 24.74 20.91 -29.03
N CYS A 765 24.14 19.93 -28.35
CA CYS A 765 23.32 20.19 -27.18
C CYS A 765 24.18 20.86 -26.09
N GLY A 766 23.93 22.16 -25.85
CA GLY A 766 24.62 22.97 -24.83
C GLY A 766 24.55 22.40 -23.41
N TYR A 767 23.67 21.42 -23.18
CA TYR A 767 23.59 20.60 -21.97
C TYR A 767 24.81 19.68 -21.75
N ARG A 768 25.78 19.58 -22.68
CA ARG A 768 27.12 19.05 -22.39
C ARG A 768 28.22 20.10 -22.34
N ARG A 769 28.02 21.31 -22.88
CA ARG A 769 29.09 22.33 -22.98
C ARG A 769 29.19 23.28 -21.78
N TYR A 770 28.18 23.31 -20.90
CA TYR A 770 28.24 23.98 -19.60
C TYR A 770 28.48 23.01 -18.42
N TYR A 771 28.80 21.75 -18.71
CA TYR A 771 29.09 20.69 -17.73
C TYR A 771 30.52 20.20 -17.85
#